data_AF-A0A0A2MP37-F1
#
_entry.id   AF-A0A0A2MP37-F1
#
_cell.length_a   1.000
_cell.length_b   1.000
_cell.length_c   1.000
_cell.angle_alpha   90.00
_cell.angle_beta   90.00
_cell.angle_gamma   90.00
#
_symmetry.space_group_name_H-M   'P 1'
#
loop_
_entity.id
_entity.type
_entity.pdbx_description
1 polymer ?
#
loop_
_entity_poly.entity_id
_entity_poly.type
_entity_poly.pdbx_seq_one_letter_code
_entity_poly.pdbx_strand_id
1 'polypeptide(L)'
;MNSIHKPIYSLREISQWTINKSVSLPNIQRGFVWKPSQIENLWDSILRGYPLGAFVFSVNGDKALELLDGQQRSTAICLGFGNETFRHSIKSFSVFIDLIEPDYDDERKFIVRVITRSHPWGYSKNDNSKTLSVEAIRNAMNKNYGDSDPLVSDLDDFFPADAKFPLPLPIFITAAINNRDTSELISDILNWKHFEKVKSNWNSINNLDDTQVLQYVVTNLTRIYVIVKKSLGNQKVPALYLDLNDQTNNNITHSNEEIADEIETMFVRLNAGGTPLTGEELNYSILKAHISPSTQEKIEEACKLLFKPSRFITIAYRLYQHEDKVKGRGDALTMRIKPKQFQRNIIGEKNAKEFEDFLVQIIGQKKYNRESLIDYLKSVLAYSNKQTYALPYLLYNKLSDVAPELIFLLLYRIKNKGDIFISGDKIHRKALGMLCLMLWTGRGINNKDHSKLLQNIWSLAESESQIDFWSSKTMERGRIDDNLLKTQPLDGEEGIRKIKSYKITEDFNIIKKYNNTPYEHFIWKALFNKDLLLYSQRSFLENFFKTAQYQLDDTNLPFDWDHISALNLIKRKQYIPEALKNCYQMIGNFRAWPYALNRMDSDNTPARKLRPLDKGYHSEKEILHEKHKWISFIERHQTVINHIDQLDDKLLEWSFCEKEWNKCEIDNIKLDWRKIVKLIMSRNLNILEHWYAEHFIEELIPSDNLSIETMLNKQRWRTLSKDNYKPVNDIFNMEDDVNWLSSSIAIGTNKINFYLYFTRSNNPFNLLKEKEIKFGIYDGKNTVIKLAKGAQNYLNKEHIWVENNFTLLSNSIKSYQILGLEIKEWLQKLSFPNDIESELLQFLHSCFSSKIKS
;
A
#
# COMPACT_ATOMS: atom_id res chain seq x y z
N MET A 1 -8.10 -48.08 27.58
CA MET A 1 -8.64 -47.30 26.45
C MET A 1 -8.39 -45.83 26.75
N ASN A 2 -7.29 -45.26 26.26
CA ASN A 2 -7.04 -43.82 26.40
C ASN A 2 -7.93 -43.11 25.38
N SER A 3 -8.92 -42.33 25.84
CA SER A 3 -9.76 -41.57 24.92
C SER A 3 -8.87 -40.57 24.17
N ILE A 4 -8.87 -40.66 22.84
CA ILE A 4 -8.19 -39.70 21.95
C ILE A 4 -8.72 -38.28 22.18
N HIS A 5 -9.95 -38.18 22.70
CA HIS A 5 -10.63 -36.94 23.04
C HIS A 5 -10.43 -36.60 24.51
N LYS A 6 -9.60 -35.60 24.78
CA LYS A 6 -9.47 -34.97 26.09
C LYS A 6 -10.41 -33.76 26.17
N PRO A 7 -11.34 -33.66 27.14
CA PRO A 7 -12.33 -32.59 27.17
C PRO A 7 -11.74 -31.20 27.51
N ILE A 8 -10.58 -31.18 28.16
CA ILE A 8 -9.91 -29.95 28.60
C ILE A 8 -8.39 -30.07 28.47
N TYR A 9 -7.73 -28.97 28.13
CA TYR A 9 -6.27 -28.86 28.14
C TYR A 9 -5.80 -27.78 29.12
N SER A 10 -4.70 -28.06 29.82
CA SER A 10 -3.99 -27.06 30.60
C SER A 10 -3.06 -26.22 29.72
N LEU A 11 -2.68 -25.04 30.21
CA LEU A 11 -1.72 -24.16 29.51
C LEU A 11 -0.38 -24.86 29.21
N ARG A 12 0.09 -25.73 30.13
CA ARG A 12 1.31 -26.52 29.94
C ARG A 12 1.19 -27.54 28.81
N GLU A 13 0.03 -28.18 28.67
CA GLU A 13 -0.17 -29.16 27.60
C GLU A 13 -0.27 -28.46 26.24
N ILE A 14 -0.95 -27.31 26.21
CA ILE A 14 -1.07 -26.48 25.00
C ILE A 14 0.32 -26.05 24.50
N SER A 15 1.21 -25.61 25.41
CA SER A 15 2.56 -25.18 25.04
C SER A 15 3.51 -26.31 24.62
N GLN A 16 3.10 -27.57 24.77
CA GLN A 16 3.87 -28.75 24.39
C GLN A 16 3.37 -29.39 23.07
N TRP A 17 2.25 -28.92 22.52
CA TRP A 17 1.65 -29.49 21.32
C TRP A 17 2.57 -29.52 20.11
N THR A 18 3.36 -28.46 19.94
CA THR A 18 4.33 -28.28 18.85
C THR A 18 5.57 -29.14 19.04
N ILE A 19 6.12 -29.14 20.27
CA ILE A 19 7.31 -29.90 20.67
C ILE A 19 7.07 -31.40 20.51
N ASN A 20 5.92 -31.88 21.00
CA ASN A 20 5.57 -33.30 20.97
C ASN A 20 4.92 -33.71 19.65
N LYS A 21 4.68 -32.77 18.73
CA LYS A 21 3.94 -32.97 17.47
C LYS A 21 2.59 -33.67 17.66
N SER A 22 1.93 -33.42 18.80
CA SER A 22 0.65 -34.05 19.14
C SER A 22 -0.56 -33.36 18.50
N VAL A 23 -0.38 -32.10 18.10
CA VAL A 23 -1.38 -31.31 17.37
C VAL A 23 -0.70 -30.65 16.18
N SER A 24 -1.35 -30.66 15.03
CA SER A 24 -0.90 -29.95 13.82
C SER A 24 -1.92 -28.90 13.39
N LEU A 25 -1.52 -28.00 12.50
CA LEU A 25 -2.43 -27.05 11.87
C LEU A 25 -2.82 -27.57 10.48
N PRO A 26 -4.10 -27.53 10.09
CA PRO A 26 -4.51 -27.80 8.72
C PRO A 26 -3.77 -26.91 7.71
N ASN A 27 -3.48 -27.45 6.51
CA ASN A 27 -2.82 -26.69 5.44
C ASN A 27 -3.61 -25.45 5.02
N ILE A 28 -4.95 -25.48 5.17
CA ILE A 28 -5.84 -24.37 4.84
C ILE A 28 -5.64 -23.14 5.75
N GLN A 29 -5.01 -23.29 6.92
CA GLN A 29 -4.85 -22.18 7.85
C GLN A 29 -3.83 -21.14 7.38
N ARG A 30 -4.13 -19.86 7.64
CA ARG A 30 -3.16 -18.77 7.42
C ARG A 30 -2.04 -18.78 8.46
N GLY A 31 -1.07 -17.89 8.28
CA GLY A 31 -0.01 -17.66 9.25
C GLY A 31 -0.49 -17.10 10.59
N PHE A 32 0.46 -16.95 11.52
CA PHE A 32 0.23 -16.17 12.75
C PHE A 32 0.11 -14.69 12.38
N VAL A 33 -0.94 -14.01 12.87
CA VAL A 33 -1.26 -12.61 12.51
C VAL A 33 -1.61 -11.74 13.71
N TRP A 34 -1.57 -12.29 14.93
CA TRP A 34 -1.90 -11.52 16.12
C TRP A 34 -0.85 -10.45 16.39
N LYS A 35 -1.34 -9.24 16.66
CA LYS A 35 -0.52 -8.12 17.10
C LYS A 35 -0.05 -8.34 18.54
N PRO A 36 1.09 -7.74 18.95
CA PRO A 36 1.56 -7.76 20.33
C PRO A 36 0.50 -7.40 21.38
N SER A 37 -0.35 -6.40 21.12
CA SER A 37 -1.47 -6.06 22.01
C SER A 37 -2.43 -7.22 22.28
N GLN A 38 -2.69 -8.09 21.29
CA GLN A 38 -3.57 -9.25 21.45
C GLN A 38 -2.91 -10.33 22.32
N ILE A 39 -1.59 -10.49 22.22
CA ILE A 39 -0.80 -11.39 23.06
C ILE A 39 -0.80 -10.87 24.51
N GLU A 40 -0.54 -9.57 24.71
CA GLU A 40 -0.57 -8.92 26.02
C GLU A 40 -1.94 -9.09 26.70
N ASN A 41 -3.03 -8.79 25.97
CA ASN A 41 -4.39 -8.86 26.50
C ASN A 41 -4.83 -10.31 26.82
N LEU A 42 -4.36 -11.30 26.03
CA LEU A 42 -4.59 -12.71 26.33
C LEU A 42 -3.96 -13.10 27.66
N TRP A 43 -2.70 -12.72 27.88
CA TRP A 43 -1.99 -13.06 29.11
C TRP A 43 -2.52 -12.30 30.32
N ASP A 44 -2.93 -11.04 30.20
CA ASP A 44 -3.67 -10.34 31.27
C ASP A 44 -4.96 -11.11 31.64
N SER A 45 -5.71 -11.58 30.64
CA SER A 45 -6.93 -12.39 30.85
C SER A 45 -6.64 -13.72 31.56
N ILE A 46 -5.56 -14.42 31.17
CA ILE A 46 -5.11 -15.67 31.82
C ILE A 46 -4.74 -15.43 33.28
N LEU A 47 -4.02 -14.35 33.57
CA LEU A 47 -3.58 -14.03 34.94
C LEU A 47 -4.73 -13.57 35.84
N ARG A 48 -5.80 -12.99 35.26
CA ARG A 48 -7.06 -12.73 35.97
C ARG A 48 -7.89 -13.98 36.24
N GLY A 49 -7.60 -15.08 35.55
CA GLY A 49 -8.39 -16.31 35.60
C GLY A 49 -9.68 -16.25 34.76
N TYR A 50 -9.71 -15.42 33.72
CA TYR A 50 -10.83 -15.44 32.77
C TYR A 50 -10.82 -16.73 31.94
N PRO A 51 -12.00 -17.32 31.67
CA PRO A 51 -12.08 -18.52 30.85
C PRO A 51 -11.63 -18.21 29.42
N LEU A 52 -10.87 -19.12 28.82
CA LEU A 52 -10.50 -19.04 27.40
C LEU A 52 -11.54 -19.77 26.56
N GLY A 53 -11.83 -19.22 25.38
CA GLY A 53 -12.67 -19.90 24.39
C GLY A 53 -12.11 -21.26 24.01
N ALA A 54 -13.00 -22.20 23.69
CA ALA A 54 -12.64 -23.57 23.38
C ALA A 54 -11.69 -23.67 22.18
N PHE A 55 -10.88 -24.73 22.16
CA PHE A 55 -10.18 -25.18 20.95
C PHE A 55 -11.07 -26.16 20.21
N VAL A 56 -11.09 -26.06 18.89
CA VAL A 56 -11.84 -26.99 18.03
C VAL A 56 -10.84 -27.84 17.27
N PHE A 57 -10.98 -29.16 17.32
CA PHE A 57 -10.11 -30.12 16.64
C PHE A 57 -10.87 -30.96 15.63
N SER A 58 -10.24 -31.30 14.51
CA SER A 58 -10.60 -32.46 13.70
C SER A 58 -9.74 -33.66 14.09
N VAL A 59 -10.32 -34.86 13.92
CA VAL A 59 -9.67 -36.12 14.24
C VAL A 59 -9.43 -36.86 12.92
N ASN A 60 -8.18 -36.94 12.50
CA ASN A 60 -7.80 -37.68 11.30
C ASN A 60 -7.49 -39.15 11.67
N GLY A 61 -7.75 -40.09 10.76
CA GLY A 61 -7.77 -41.55 10.99
C GLY A 61 -6.54 -42.14 11.70
N ASP A 62 -5.39 -41.45 11.68
CA ASP A 62 -4.14 -41.86 12.32
C ASP A 62 -3.89 -41.25 13.72
N LYS A 63 -4.93 -40.77 14.42
CA LYS A 63 -4.85 -40.17 15.78
C LYS A 63 -4.13 -38.82 15.84
N ALA A 64 -3.84 -38.19 14.71
CA ALA A 64 -3.32 -36.82 14.66
C ALA A 64 -4.48 -35.83 14.87
N LEU A 65 -4.35 -34.98 15.88
CA LEU A 65 -5.29 -33.88 16.10
C LEU A 65 -4.90 -32.69 15.22
N GLU A 66 -5.87 -32.15 14.49
CA GLU A 66 -5.71 -30.95 13.69
C GLU A 66 -6.50 -29.80 14.33
N LEU A 67 -5.83 -28.71 14.69
CA LEU A 67 -6.46 -27.57 15.34
C LEU A 67 -7.22 -26.73 14.31
N LEU A 68 -8.55 -26.70 14.35
CA LEU A 68 -9.41 -25.94 13.44
C LEU A 68 -9.67 -24.48 13.89
N ASP A 69 -9.83 -24.25 15.20
CA ASP A 69 -9.95 -22.91 15.80
C ASP A 69 -9.05 -22.76 17.03
N GLY A 70 -8.52 -21.54 17.21
CA GLY A 70 -7.67 -21.16 18.33
C GLY A 70 -6.17 -21.22 18.02
N GLN A 71 -5.78 -21.31 16.75
CA GLN A 71 -4.39 -21.22 16.29
C GLN A 71 -3.65 -20.01 16.89
N GLN A 72 -4.27 -18.83 16.87
CA GLN A 72 -3.64 -17.60 17.34
C GLN A 72 -3.49 -17.60 18.87
N ARG A 73 -4.52 -18.09 19.60
CA ARG A 73 -4.50 -18.24 21.07
C ARG A 73 -3.42 -19.22 21.53
N SER A 74 -3.37 -20.41 20.92
CA SER A 74 -2.39 -21.45 21.26
C SER A 74 -0.96 -21.01 20.96
N THR A 75 -0.75 -20.31 19.83
CA THR A 75 0.55 -19.71 19.51
C THR A 75 0.98 -18.67 20.55
N ALA A 76 0.08 -17.76 20.95
CA ALA A 76 0.37 -16.76 21.97
C ALA A 76 0.66 -17.37 23.37
N ILE A 77 0.03 -18.50 23.69
CA ILE A 77 0.37 -19.30 24.88
C ILE A 77 1.79 -19.87 24.76
N CYS A 78 2.13 -20.50 23.63
CA CYS A 78 3.49 -21.02 23.40
C CYS A 78 4.56 -19.92 23.55
N LEU A 79 4.29 -18.72 23.02
CA LEU A 79 5.18 -17.56 23.15
C LEU A 79 5.43 -17.15 24.61
N GLY A 80 4.40 -17.14 25.46
CA GLY A 80 4.61 -16.79 26.87
C GLY A 80 5.39 -17.85 27.65
N PHE A 81 5.35 -19.11 27.22
CA PHE A 81 6.21 -20.18 27.76
C PHE A 81 7.65 -20.12 27.22
N GLY A 82 7.93 -19.33 26.18
CA GLY A 82 9.21 -19.35 25.47
C GLY A 82 9.45 -20.63 24.66
N ASN A 83 8.39 -21.35 24.31
CA ASN A 83 8.45 -22.63 23.59
C ASN A 83 8.31 -22.47 22.07
N GLU A 84 8.63 -23.55 21.33
CA GLU A 84 8.41 -23.59 19.88
C GLU A 84 6.93 -23.38 19.51
N THR A 85 6.64 -22.57 18.49
CA THR A 85 5.29 -22.32 17.97
C THR A 85 5.01 -23.16 16.71
N PHE A 86 3.74 -23.23 16.29
CA PHE A 86 3.31 -24.08 15.15
C PHE A 86 3.94 -23.70 13.79
N ARG A 87 4.56 -22.53 13.69
CA ARG A 87 5.36 -22.05 12.56
C ARG A 87 6.61 -21.40 13.13
N HIS A 88 7.68 -21.16 12.37
CA HIS A 88 8.95 -20.61 12.87
C HIS A 88 8.89 -19.14 13.38
N SER A 89 7.91 -18.76 14.21
CA SER A 89 7.68 -17.39 14.71
C SER A 89 8.36 -17.07 16.04
N ILE A 90 8.98 -18.06 16.71
CA ILE A 90 9.56 -17.91 18.07
C ILE A 90 10.68 -16.88 18.11
N LYS A 91 11.51 -16.80 17.07
CA LYS A 91 12.65 -15.87 17.05
C LYS A 91 12.21 -14.40 16.93
N SER A 92 10.92 -14.12 16.76
CA SER A 92 10.40 -12.78 16.52
C SER A 92 9.76 -12.11 17.74
N PHE A 93 9.51 -12.81 18.85
CA PHE A 93 8.74 -12.28 19.99
C PHE A 93 9.34 -12.69 21.35
N SER A 94 9.32 -11.76 22.31
CA SER A 94 9.61 -12.05 23.73
C SER A 94 8.55 -11.41 24.64
N VAL A 95 8.11 -12.16 25.66
CA VAL A 95 7.00 -11.78 26.55
C VAL A 95 7.52 -11.46 27.96
N PHE A 96 7.09 -10.33 28.49
CA PHE A 96 7.47 -9.77 29.78
C PHE A 96 6.25 -9.48 30.64
N ILE A 97 6.45 -9.39 31.95
CA ILE A 97 5.47 -8.90 32.92
C ILE A 97 6.10 -7.78 33.75
N ASP A 98 5.39 -6.67 33.89
CA ASP A 98 5.78 -5.57 34.77
C ASP A 98 5.45 -5.94 36.22
N LEU A 99 6.43 -5.79 37.13
CA LEU A 99 6.19 -6.00 38.55
C LEU A 99 5.32 -4.89 39.16
N ILE A 100 5.36 -3.69 38.58
CA ILE A 100 4.67 -2.54 39.12
C ILE A 100 3.21 -2.57 38.68
N GLU A 101 2.32 -2.21 39.60
CA GLU A 101 0.90 -2.14 39.33
C GLU A 101 0.55 -1.09 38.25
N PRO A 102 -0.54 -1.34 37.50
CA PRO A 102 -1.11 -0.36 36.58
C PRO A 102 -1.44 0.96 37.30
N ASP A 103 -1.51 2.04 36.52
CA ASP A 103 -2.04 3.32 37.04
C ASP A 103 -3.58 3.21 37.18
N TYR A 104 -4.21 4.05 38.02
CA TYR A 104 -5.64 3.92 38.37
C TYR A 104 -6.60 3.90 37.15
N ASP A 105 -6.22 4.59 36.08
CA ASP A 105 -7.03 4.70 34.85
C ASP A 105 -6.77 3.56 33.83
N ASP A 106 -5.88 2.61 34.14
CA ASP A 106 -5.58 1.48 33.26
C ASP A 106 -6.54 0.32 33.54
N GLU A 107 -7.29 -0.11 32.53
CA GLU A 107 -8.23 -1.22 32.67
C GLU A 107 -7.53 -2.58 32.91
N ARG A 108 -6.23 -2.69 32.59
CA ARG A 108 -5.43 -3.91 32.77
C ARG A 108 -5.09 -4.14 34.25
N LYS A 109 -5.05 -5.39 34.70
CA LYS A 109 -4.70 -5.76 36.07
C LYS A 109 -3.24 -6.19 36.17
N PHE A 110 -2.76 -6.86 35.14
CA PHE A 110 -1.37 -7.25 34.97
C PHE A 110 -0.84 -6.65 33.69
N ILE A 111 0.25 -5.88 33.79
CA ILE A 111 0.88 -5.26 32.64
C ILE A 111 1.83 -6.27 32.00
N VAL A 112 1.30 -7.07 31.09
CA VAL A 112 2.09 -7.94 30.22
C VAL A 112 2.57 -7.12 29.03
N ARG A 113 3.83 -7.29 28.64
CA ARG A 113 4.46 -6.52 27.55
C ARG A 113 5.15 -7.44 26.57
N VAL A 114 4.99 -7.16 25.28
CA VAL A 114 5.62 -7.93 24.22
C VAL A 114 6.57 -7.04 23.43
N ILE A 115 7.79 -7.53 23.22
CA ILE A 115 8.75 -6.95 22.28
C ILE A 115 8.86 -7.85 21.05
N THR A 116 9.18 -7.24 19.92
CA THR A 116 9.37 -7.96 18.66
C THR A 116 10.69 -7.58 18.02
N ARG A 117 11.16 -8.33 17.02
CA ARG A 117 12.33 -7.90 16.21
C ARG A 117 12.15 -6.50 15.61
N SER A 118 10.92 -6.13 15.27
CA SER A 118 10.56 -4.81 14.71
C SER A 118 10.49 -3.71 15.77
N HIS A 119 10.18 -4.10 17.00
CA HIS A 119 10.00 -3.23 18.16
C HIS A 119 10.70 -3.85 19.38
N PRO A 120 12.04 -3.88 19.41
CA PRO A 120 12.78 -4.49 20.52
C PRO A 120 12.58 -3.72 21.84
N TRP A 121 12.21 -2.44 21.75
CA TRP A 121 11.81 -1.59 22.87
C TRP A 121 10.32 -1.73 23.27
N GLY A 122 9.52 -2.49 22.52
CA GLY A 122 8.09 -2.70 22.76
C GLY A 122 7.17 -1.58 22.26
N TYR A 123 5.92 -1.64 22.74
CA TYR A 123 4.81 -0.74 22.33
C TYR A 123 4.49 0.27 23.44
N SER A 124 3.58 1.21 23.22
CA SER A 124 3.20 2.17 24.26
C SER A 124 2.47 1.50 25.42
N LYS A 125 2.77 1.95 26.65
CA LYS A 125 2.06 1.50 27.85
C LYS A 125 0.58 1.88 27.77
N ASN A 126 0.27 3.15 27.54
CA ASN A 126 -1.10 3.68 27.60
C ASN A 126 -2.01 3.06 26.53
N ASP A 127 -1.46 2.78 25.34
CA ASP A 127 -2.17 2.12 24.25
C ASP A 127 -1.23 1.09 23.62
N ASN A 128 -1.36 -0.16 24.06
CA ASN A 128 -0.49 -1.25 23.60
C ASN A 128 -0.67 -1.62 22.12
N SER A 129 -1.65 -1.03 21.42
CA SER A 129 -1.78 -1.16 19.97
C SER A 129 -0.88 -0.19 19.19
N LYS A 130 -0.31 0.82 19.86
CA LYS A 130 0.52 1.86 19.24
C LYS A 130 2.00 1.67 19.52
N THR A 131 2.81 1.98 18.51
CA THR A 131 4.26 2.01 18.62
C THR A 131 4.70 3.15 19.55
N LEU A 132 5.89 3.03 20.15
CA LEU A 132 6.49 4.15 20.88
C LEU A 132 6.73 5.36 19.97
N SER A 133 6.68 6.55 20.56
CA SER A 133 7.07 7.77 19.86
C SER A 133 8.57 7.71 19.53
N VAL A 134 8.96 8.39 18.46
CA VAL A 134 10.38 8.54 18.06
C VAL A 134 11.25 9.00 19.23
N GLU A 135 10.74 9.95 20.02
CA GLU A 135 11.41 10.48 21.22
C GLU A 135 11.60 9.41 22.31
N ALA A 136 10.56 8.61 22.58
CA ALA A 136 10.63 7.51 23.54
C ALA A 136 11.62 6.41 23.08
N ILE A 137 11.63 6.08 21.79
CA ILE A 137 12.60 5.13 21.20
C ILE A 137 14.02 5.64 21.38
N ARG A 138 14.30 6.92 21.04
CA ARG A 138 15.63 7.52 21.22
C ARG A 138 16.07 7.48 22.68
N ASN A 139 15.18 7.83 23.62
CA ASN A 139 15.45 7.75 25.05
C ASN A 139 15.77 6.33 25.51
N ALA A 140 15.00 5.35 25.05
CA ALA A 140 15.22 3.94 25.34
C ALA A 140 16.58 3.46 24.82
N MET A 141 16.92 3.79 23.56
CA MET A 141 18.21 3.45 22.97
C MET A 141 19.37 4.03 23.77
N ASN A 142 19.29 5.29 24.19
CA ASN A 142 20.37 5.96 24.92
C ASN A 142 20.52 5.45 26.36
N LYS A 143 19.40 5.26 27.07
CA LYS A 143 19.41 4.86 28.49
C LYS A 143 19.53 3.34 28.68
N ASN A 144 18.78 2.57 27.89
CA ASN A 144 18.52 1.15 28.17
C ASN A 144 19.37 0.19 27.34
N TYR A 145 19.74 0.53 26.10
CA TYR A 145 20.40 -0.44 25.20
C TYR A 145 21.81 -0.04 24.75
N GLY A 146 22.25 1.19 25.01
CA GLY A 146 23.60 1.66 24.68
C GLY A 146 23.90 1.60 23.18
N ASP A 147 25.05 1.02 22.82
CA ASP A 147 25.52 0.91 21.43
C ASP A 147 24.93 -0.27 20.65
N SER A 148 24.06 -1.07 21.27
CA SER A 148 23.38 -2.20 20.62
C SER A 148 22.60 -1.71 19.40
N ASP A 149 22.74 -2.41 18.27
CA ASP A 149 21.99 -2.13 17.05
C ASP A 149 20.76 -3.04 16.99
N PRO A 150 19.53 -2.49 17.09
CA PRO A 150 18.28 -3.24 16.98
C PRO A 150 18.15 -4.14 15.76
N LEU A 151 18.91 -3.85 14.68
CA LEU A 151 18.84 -4.57 13.43
C LEU A 151 19.86 -5.72 13.31
N VAL A 152 20.74 -5.87 14.29
CA VAL A 152 21.82 -6.88 14.30
C VAL A 152 21.82 -7.70 15.59
N SER A 153 21.55 -7.07 16.73
CA SER A 153 21.51 -7.69 18.05
C SER A 153 20.35 -8.69 18.21
N ASP A 154 20.50 -9.66 19.11
CA ASP A 154 19.43 -10.61 19.41
C ASP A 154 18.32 -9.91 20.21
N LEU A 155 17.08 -10.38 20.09
CA LEU A 155 15.95 -9.84 20.84
C LEU A 155 16.16 -9.97 22.35
N ASP A 156 16.94 -10.96 22.78
CA ASP A 156 17.34 -11.15 24.17
C ASP A 156 18.13 -9.95 24.72
N ASP A 157 18.79 -9.15 23.88
CA ASP A 157 19.52 -7.95 24.30
C ASP A 157 18.62 -6.76 24.66
N PHE A 158 17.30 -6.93 24.51
CA PHE A 158 16.32 -5.87 24.73
C PHE A 158 15.24 -6.28 25.74
N PHE A 159 14.55 -5.27 26.26
CA PHE A 159 13.42 -5.39 27.20
C PHE A 159 12.48 -4.21 26.99
N PRO A 160 11.18 -4.27 27.36
CA PRO A 160 10.23 -3.19 27.12
C PRO A 160 10.65 -1.84 27.75
N ALA A 161 10.79 -0.80 26.94
CA ALA A 161 11.31 0.50 27.39
C ALA A 161 10.31 1.32 28.21
N ASP A 162 9.04 1.26 27.84
CA ASP A 162 7.95 2.02 28.43
C ASP A 162 7.24 1.20 29.54
N ALA A 163 7.99 0.29 30.18
CA ALA A 163 7.57 -0.48 31.35
C ALA A 163 8.33 0.02 32.58
N LYS A 164 7.70 -0.04 33.76
CA LYS A 164 8.29 0.47 35.00
C LYS A 164 9.35 -0.50 35.55
N PHE A 165 9.01 -1.79 35.65
CA PHE A 165 9.93 -2.85 36.10
C PHE A 165 9.63 -4.18 35.36
N PRO A 166 10.00 -4.30 34.07
CA PRO A 166 9.70 -5.49 33.27
C PRO A 166 10.64 -6.66 33.62
N LEU A 167 10.06 -7.85 33.76
CA LEU A 167 10.78 -9.12 33.89
C LEU A 167 10.27 -10.16 32.90
N PRO A 168 11.12 -11.09 32.39
CA PRO A 168 10.69 -12.12 31.45
C PRO A 168 9.63 -13.05 32.05
N LEU A 169 8.46 -13.13 31.39
CA LEU A 169 7.39 -14.04 31.81
C LEU A 169 7.79 -15.54 31.78
N PRO A 170 8.60 -16.02 30.80
CA PRO A 170 9.05 -17.41 30.77
C PRO A 170 9.80 -17.87 32.03
N ILE A 171 10.50 -16.97 32.74
CA ILE A 171 11.20 -17.31 33.98
C ILE A 171 10.19 -17.70 35.08
N PHE A 172 9.13 -16.90 35.26
CA PHE A 172 8.06 -17.20 36.23
C PHE A 172 7.35 -18.52 35.90
N ILE A 173 7.06 -18.75 34.62
CA ILE A 173 6.38 -19.97 34.16
C ILE A 173 7.27 -21.20 34.39
N THR A 174 8.56 -21.11 34.04
CA THR A 174 9.52 -22.21 34.23
C THR A 174 9.68 -22.56 35.71
N ALA A 175 9.81 -21.56 36.58
CA ALA A 175 9.85 -21.76 38.03
C ALA A 175 8.58 -22.44 38.54
N ALA A 176 7.40 -22.00 38.07
CA ALA A 176 6.12 -22.55 38.49
C ALA A 176 5.91 -24.00 38.02
N ILE A 177 6.33 -24.35 36.80
CA ILE A 177 6.27 -25.71 36.26
C ILE A 177 7.16 -26.67 37.05
N ASN A 178 8.35 -26.21 37.43
CA ASN A 178 9.34 -26.99 38.16
C ASN A 178 9.10 -26.98 39.68
N ASN A 179 8.01 -26.36 40.15
CA ASN A 179 7.70 -26.18 41.57
C ASN A 179 8.85 -25.57 42.39
N ARG A 180 9.61 -24.65 41.80
CA ARG A 180 10.69 -23.93 42.48
C ARG A 180 10.17 -23.08 43.62
N ASP A 181 10.97 -22.91 44.66
CA ASP A 181 10.66 -21.98 45.74
C ASP A 181 10.92 -20.53 45.32
N THR A 182 10.33 -19.57 46.05
CA THR A 182 10.47 -18.14 45.75
C THR A 182 11.94 -17.69 45.79
N SER A 183 12.75 -18.30 46.66
CA SER A 183 14.20 -18.04 46.76
C SER A 183 14.96 -18.44 45.49
N GLU A 184 14.61 -19.58 44.88
CA GLU A 184 15.22 -20.04 43.63
C GLU A 184 14.82 -19.14 42.45
N LEU A 185 13.54 -18.74 42.38
CA LEU A 185 13.05 -17.78 41.39
C LEU A 185 13.76 -16.43 41.50
N ILE A 186 13.99 -15.94 42.72
CA ILE A 186 14.75 -14.71 42.95
C ILE A 186 16.17 -14.87 42.39
N SER A 187 16.82 -16.02 42.62
CA SER A 187 18.15 -16.28 42.04
C SER A 187 18.13 -16.27 40.51
N ASP A 188 17.12 -16.86 39.87
CA ASP A 188 17.00 -16.86 38.40
C ASP A 188 16.84 -15.44 37.84
N ILE A 189 16.06 -14.60 38.54
CA ILE A 189 15.84 -13.20 38.16
C ILE A 189 17.09 -12.35 38.38
N LEU A 190 17.81 -12.55 39.48
CA LEU A 190 19.08 -11.85 39.75
C LEU A 190 20.16 -12.20 38.70
N ASN A 191 20.13 -13.43 38.17
CA ASN A 191 21.03 -13.87 37.11
C ASN A 191 20.62 -13.38 35.71
N TRP A 192 19.47 -12.74 35.55
CA TRP A 192 19.05 -12.20 34.27
C TRP A 192 19.90 -10.97 33.91
N LYS A 193 20.53 -10.99 32.73
CA LYS A 193 21.55 -10.01 32.30
C LYS A 193 21.14 -8.54 32.38
N HIS A 194 19.84 -8.23 32.33
CA HIS A 194 19.32 -6.85 32.36
C HIS A 194 18.82 -6.41 33.75
N PHE A 195 18.84 -7.28 34.76
CA PHE A 195 18.26 -7.01 36.08
C PHE A 195 18.81 -5.74 36.72
N GLU A 196 20.14 -5.60 36.80
CA GLU A 196 20.78 -4.42 37.39
C GLU A 196 20.42 -3.12 36.68
N LYS A 197 20.24 -3.19 35.35
CA LYS A 197 19.85 -2.03 34.54
C LYS A 197 18.40 -1.63 34.76
N VAL A 198 17.49 -2.60 34.82
CA VAL A 198 16.07 -2.38 35.15
C VAL A 198 15.94 -1.82 36.57
N LYS A 199 16.67 -2.39 37.54
CA LYS A 199 16.72 -1.91 38.92
C LYS A 199 17.21 -0.45 38.99
N SER A 200 18.35 -0.15 38.35
CA SER A 200 18.92 1.21 38.32
C SER A 200 17.95 2.23 37.71
N ASN A 201 17.31 1.88 36.59
CA ASN A 201 16.31 2.72 35.94
C ASN A 201 15.15 3.04 36.88
N TRP A 202 14.62 2.04 37.59
CA TRP A 202 13.51 2.24 38.52
C TRP A 202 13.91 3.05 39.76
N ASN A 203 15.10 2.81 40.31
CA ASN A 203 15.64 3.56 41.46
C ASN A 203 15.79 5.05 41.14
N SER A 204 16.29 5.38 39.94
CA SER A 204 16.49 6.76 39.50
C SER A 204 15.21 7.59 39.42
N ILE A 205 14.04 6.93 39.29
CA ILE A 205 12.74 7.57 39.17
C ILE A 205 12.11 7.80 40.55
N ASN A 206 12.33 6.90 41.51
CA ASN A 206 11.59 6.88 42.78
C ASN A 206 12.40 7.36 43.99
N ASN A 207 13.71 7.64 43.85
CA ASN A 207 14.60 8.08 44.95
C ASN A 207 14.51 7.20 46.22
N LEU A 208 14.38 5.88 46.04
CA LEU A 208 14.28 4.91 47.14
C LEU A 208 15.66 4.35 47.51
N ASP A 209 15.83 3.96 48.78
CA ASP A 209 17.03 3.23 49.20
C ASP A 209 17.03 1.79 48.65
N ASP A 210 18.22 1.19 48.50
CA ASP A 210 18.36 -0.16 47.92
C ASP A 210 17.62 -1.25 48.70
N THR A 211 17.40 -1.06 50.01
CA THR A 211 16.74 -2.05 50.88
C THR A 211 15.22 -2.01 50.68
N GLN A 212 14.65 -0.81 50.58
CA GLN A 212 13.23 -0.57 50.27
C GLN A 212 12.87 -1.09 48.88
N VAL A 213 13.76 -0.89 47.91
CA VAL A 213 13.62 -1.41 46.54
C VAL A 213 13.56 -2.93 46.54
N LEU A 214 14.52 -3.57 47.21
CA LEU A 214 14.57 -5.04 47.31
C LEU A 214 13.32 -5.60 47.98
N GLN A 215 12.86 -4.99 49.08
CA GLN A 215 11.64 -5.42 49.76
C GLN A 215 10.40 -5.30 48.86
N TYR A 216 10.28 -4.20 48.11
CA TYR A 216 9.17 -3.98 47.17
C TYR A 216 9.20 -4.97 46.00
N VAL A 217 10.39 -5.21 45.43
CA VAL A 217 10.60 -6.19 44.35
C VAL A 217 10.24 -7.59 44.81
N VAL A 218 10.75 -8.05 45.95
CA VAL A 218 10.48 -9.39 46.50
C VAL A 218 8.98 -9.59 46.76
N THR A 219 8.32 -8.58 47.33
CA THR A 219 6.88 -8.64 47.62
C THR A 219 6.06 -8.80 46.34
N ASN A 220 6.30 -7.96 45.33
CA ASN A 220 5.55 -8.00 44.06
C ASN A 220 5.89 -9.23 43.21
N LEU A 221 7.15 -9.65 43.21
CA LEU A 221 7.61 -10.86 42.57
C LEU A 221 6.90 -12.09 43.16
N THR A 222 6.83 -12.20 44.49
CA THR A 222 6.12 -13.29 45.18
C THR A 222 4.64 -13.29 44.80
N ARG A 223 4.00 -12.11 44.82
CA ARG A 223 2.59 -11.94 44.44
C ARG A 223 2.34 -12.44 43.01
N ILE A 224 3.13 -11.98 42.04
CA ILE A 224 3.00 -12.39 40.63
C ILE A 224 3.28 -13.88 40.48
N TYR A 225 4.30 -14.42 41.16
CA TYR A 225 4.63 -15.85 41.10
C TYR A 225 3.47 -16.74 41.58
N VAL A 226 2.85 -16.38 42.70
CA VAL A 226 1.67 -17.09 43.23
C VAL A 226 0.52 -17.08 42.22
N ILE A 227 0.29 -15.93 41.56
CA ILE A 227 -0.77 -15.78 40.56
C ILE A 227 -0.47 -16.63 39.32
N VAL A 228 0.76 -16.58 38.79
CA VAL A 228 1.19 -17.42 37.66
C VAL A 228 1.02 -18.90 38.00
N LYS A 229 1.48 -19.34 39.18
CA LYS A 229 1.33 -20.73 39.64
C LYS A 229 -0.15 -21.13 39.73
N LYS A 230 -1.00 -20.25 40.27
CA LYS A 230 -2.45 -20.46 40.34
C LYS A 230 -3.09 -20.55 38.95
N SER A 231 -2.76 -19.65 38.04
CA SER A 231 -3.29 -19.65 36.67
C SER A 231 -2.87 -20.91 35.90
N LEU A 232 -1.62 -21.36 36.02
CA LEU A 232 -1.17 -22.61 35.38
C LEU A 232 -1.90 -23.85 35.90
N GLY A 233 -2.23 -23.89 37.19
CA GLY A 233 -2.99 -24.99 37.81
C GLY A 233 -4.48 -24.97 37.44
N ASN A 234 -5.11 -23.81 37.53
CA ASN A 234 -6.57 -23.65 37.44
C ASN A 234 -7.08 -23.45 36.02
N GLN A 235 -6.29 -22.85 35.12
CA GLN A 235 -6.75 -22.57 33.76
C GLN A 235 -6.88 -23.87 32.97
N LYS A 236 -8.12 -24.22 32.64
CA LYS A 236 -8.47 -25.34 31.78
C LYS A 236 -9.23 -24.81 30.57
N VAL A 237 -8.73 -25.10 29.38
CA VAL A 237 -9.35 -24.67 28.12
C VAL A 237 -10.17 -25.83 27.58
N PRO A 238 -11.48 -25.64 27.33
CA PRO A 238 -12.31 -26.68 26.72
C PRO A 238 -11.80 -27.09 25.34
N ALA A 239 -11.98 -28.35 24.99
CA ALA A 239 -11.72 -28.89 23.66
C ALA A 239 -12.99 -29.49 23.07
N LEU A 240 -13.31 -29.05 21.86
CA LEU A 240 -14.40 -29.58 21.04
C LEU A 240 -13.78 -30.40 19.92
N TYR A 241 -14.34 -31.58 19.67
CA TYR A 241 -13.88 -32.48 18.63
C TYR A 241 -14.97 -32.59 17.58
N LEU A 242 -14.55 -32.44 16.33
CA LEU A 242 -15.39 -32.61 15.18
C LEU A 242 -14.93 -33.87 14.43
N ASP A 243 -15.78 -34.89 14.43
CA ASP A 243 -15.57 -36.08 13.63
C ASP A 243 -16.04 -35.80 12.21
N LEU A 244 -15.08 -35.69 11.29
CA LEU A 244 -15.37 -35.43 9.88
C LEU A 244 -15.94 -36.67 9.18
N ASN A 245 -15.72 -37.88 9.72
CA ASN A 245 -16.21 -39.11 9.13
C ASN A 245 -17.70 -39.33 9.41
N ASP A 246 -18.21 -38.91 10.57
CA ASP A 246 -19.63 -39.10 10.94
C ASP A 246 -20.60 -38.21 10.15
N GLN A 247 -20.14 -37.07 9.58
CA GLN A 247 -20.97 -36.27 8.68
C GLN A 247 -21.16 -36.93 7.31
N THR A 248 -20.28 -37.85 6.91
CA THR A 248 -20.35 -38.57 5.63
C THR A 248 -21.25 -39.81 5.65
N ASN A 249 -21.57 -40.34 6.84
CA ASN A 249 -22.39 -41.55 6.99
C ASN A 249 -23.90 -41.30 6.87
N ASN A 250 -24.36 -40.04 6.91
CA ASN A 250 -25.77 -39.70 6.71
C ASN A 250 -26.01 -39.31 5.24
N ASN A 251 -26.21 -40.33 4.39
CA ASN A 251 -26.80 -40.26 3.05
C ASN A 251 -26.25 -39.18 2.10
N ILE A 252 -25.15 -39.51 1.42
CA ILE A 252 -24.88 -39.39 -0.03
C ILE A 252 -23.43 -39.86 -0.20
N THR A 253 -23.12 -40.63 -1.25
CA THR A 253 -21.72 -40.91 -1.65
C THR A 253 -21.08 -39.60 -2.08
N HIS A 254 -20.63 -38.81 -1.10
CA HIS A 254 -19.94 -37.57 -1.35
C HIS A 254 -18.56 -37.88 -1.93
N SER A 255 -18.23 -37.21 -3.03
CA SER A 255 -16.87 -37.28 -3.58
C SER A 255 -15.88 -36.64 -2.60
N ASN A 256 -14.59 -37.01 -2.64
CA ASN A 256 -13.54 -36.39 -1.81
C ASN A 256 -13.52 -34.84 -1.92
N GLU A 257 -13.99 -34.31 -3.06
CA GLU A 257 -14.11 -32.86 -3.31
C GLU A 257 -15.21 -32.19 -2.46
N GLU A 258 -16.35 -32.86 -2.23
CA GLU A 258 -17.46 -32.30 -1.43
C GLU A 258 -17.10 -32.24 0.08
N ILE A 259 -16.30 -33.20 0.56
CA ILE A 259 -15.81 -33.23 1.94
C ILE A 259 -14.85 -32.06 2.20
N ALA A 260 -13.97 -31.76 1.24
CA ALA A 260 -13.05 -30.63 1.34
C ALA A 260 -13.79 -29.28 1.37
N ASP A 261 -14.86 -29.14 0.58
CA ASP A 261 -15.70 -27.94 0.52
C ASP A 261 -16.48 -27.68 1.82
N GLU A 262 -16.94 -28.74 2.51
CA GLU A 262 -17.60 -28.61 3.82
C GLU A 262 -16.60 -28.21 4.92
N ILE A 263 -15.42 -28.82 4.93
CA ILE A 263 -14.32 -28.47 5.86
C ILE A 263 -13.91 -27.01 5.65
N GLU A 264 -13.80 -26.55 4.42
CA GLU A 264 -13.48 -25.16 4.11
C GLU A 264 -14.59 -24.21 4.58
N THR A 265 -15.85 -24.51 4.25
CA THR A 265 -16.99 -23.69 4.65
C THR A 265 -17.07 -23.58 6.18
N MET A 266 -16.80 -24.69 6.87
CA MET A 266 -16.70 -24.74 8.31
C MET A 266 -15.54 -23.89 8.83
N PHE A 267 -14.35 -23.98 8.22
CA PHE A 267 -13.20 -23.17 8.58
C PHE A 267 -13.47 -21.68 8.45
N VAL A 268 -14.14 -21.25 7.37
CA VAL A 268 -14.56 -19.86 7.17
C VAL A 268 -15.53 -19.42 8.28
N ARG A 269 -16.51 -20.26 8.61
CA ARG A 269 -17.52 -19.94 9.64
C ARG A 269 -16.92 -19.86 11.04
N LEU A 270 -16.04 -20.80 11.38
CA LEU A 270 -15.36 -20.83 12.68
C LEU A 270 -14.48 -19.58 12.88
N ASN A 271 -13.79 -19.15 11.83
CA ASN A 271 -12.88 -18.00 11.92
C ASN A 271 -13.55 -16.63 11.69
N ALA A 272 -14.84 -16.59 11.32
CA ALA A 272 -15.57 -15.35 11.05
C ALA A 272 -15.74 -14.46 12.28
N GLY A 273 -15.83 -15.05 13.49
CA GLY A 273 -15.95 -14.31 14.76
C GLY A 273 -14.61 -13.86 15.37
N GLY A 274 -13.48 -14.33 14.82
CA GLY A 274 -12.13 -14.03 15.29
C GLY A 274 -11.48 -12.90 14.48
N THR A 275 -10.22 -13.08 14.09
CA THR A 275 -9.58 -12.19 13.12
C THR A 275 -10.00 -12.65 11.72
N PRO A 276 -10.89 -11.94 10.99
CA PRO A 276 -11.44 -12.44 9.75
C PRO A 276 -10.34 -12.62 8.69
N LEU A 277 -10.50 -13.62 7.83
CA LEU A 277 -9.68 -13.79 6.63
C LEU A 277 -10.12 -12.75 5.60
N THR A 278 -9.15 -12.08 4.98
CA THR A 278 -9.42 -11.28 3.78
C THR A 278 -9.84 -12.20 2.63
N GLY A 279 -10.54 -11.66 1.63
CA GLY A 279 -10.96 -12.46 0.46
C GLY A 279 -9.80 -13.15 -0.26
N GLU A 280 -8.62 -12.52 -0.31
CA GLU A 280 -7.41 -13.08 -0.93
C GLU A 280 -6.78 -14.20 -0.08
N GLU A 281 -6.73 -14.02 1.24
CA GLU A 281 -6.27 -15.08 2.14
C GLU A 281 -7.19 -16.30 2.05
N LEU A 282 -8.51 -16.08 1.97
CA LEU A 282 -9.46 -17.16 1.78
C LEU A 282 -9.21 -17.88 0.45
N ASN A 283 -9.09 -17.16 -0.68
CA ASN A 283 -8.79 -17.78 -1.98
C ASN A 283 -7.51 -18.64 -1.94
N TYR A 284 -6.46 -18.16 -1.26
CA TYR A 284 -5.23 -18.95 -1.13
C TYR A 284 -5.44 -20.18 -0.25
N SER A 285 -6.20 -20.05 0.84
CA SER A 285 -6.64 -21.18 1.67
C SER A 285 -7.37 -22.25 0.85
N ILE A 286 -8.33 -21.87 0.00
CA ILE A 286 -9.03 -22.79 -0.93
C ILE A 286 -8.02 -23.55 -1.79
N LEU A 287 -7.05 -22.83 -2.36
CA LEU A 287 -6.04 -23.42 -3.22
C LEU A 287 -5.15 -24.43 -2.45
N LYS A 288 -4.77 -24.12 -1.20
CA LYS A 288 -3.94 -25.01 -0.36
C LYS A 288 -4.57 -26.37 -0.09
N ALA A 289 -5.89 -26.48 -0.11
CA ALA A 289 -6.56 -27.77 0.02
C ALA A 289 -6.35 -28.68 -1.22
N HIS A 290 -5.99 -28.10 -2.37
CA HIS A 290 -5.92 -28.80 -3.66
C HIS A 290 -4.50 -28.93 -4.23
N ILE A 291 -3.46 -28.37 -3.57
CA ILE A 291 -2.07 -28.42 -4.03
C ILE A 291 -1.18 -29.19 -3.05
N SER A 292 -0.04 -29.70 -3.54
CA SER A 292 0.90 -30.42 -2.67
C SER A 292 1.62 -29.47 -1.70
N PRO A 293 1.99 -29.93 -0.48
CA PRO A 293 2.81 -29.14 0.45
C PRO A 293 4.12 -28.64 -0.18
N SER A 294 4.74 -29.46 -1.04
CA SER A 294 5.97 -29.10 -1.76
C SER A 294 5.77 -27.94 -2.74
N THR A 295 4.60 -27.84 -3.37
CA THR A 295 4.26 -26.73 -4.27
C THR A 295 3.99 -25.47 -3.46
N GLN A 296 3.31 -25.59 -2.32
CA GLN A 296 3.08 -24.48 -1.41
C GLN A 296 4.41 -23.85 -0.94
N GLU A 297 5.38 -24.66 -0.52
CA GLU A 297 6.70 -24.17 -0.09
C GLU A 297 7.43 -23.42 -1.23
N LYS A 298 7.37 -23.94 -2.46
CA LYS A 298 7.95 -23.28 -3.64
C LYS A 298 7.28 -21.92 -3.92
N ILE A 299 5.96 -21.83 -3.80
CA ILE A 299 5.22 -20.58 -3.99
C ILE A 299 5.61 -19.57 -2.91
N GLU A 300 5.63 -19.99 -1.64
CA GLU A 300 5.94 -19.11 -0.51
C GLU A 300 7.40 -18.61 -0.58
N GLU A 301 8.35 -19.46 -0.97
CA GLU A 301 9.75 -19.05 -1.15
C GLU A 301 9.94 -18.13 -2.37
N ALA A 302 9.25 -18.37 -3.49
CA ALA A 302 9.32 -17.49 -4.66
C ALA A 302 8.70 -16.11 -4.42
N CYS A 303 7.67 -16.04 -3.58
CA CYS A 303 7.02 -14.78 -3.21
C CYS A 303 7.85 -13.95 -2.23
N LYS A 304 8.81 -14.56 -1.55
CA LYS A 304 9.61 -13.92 -0.51
C LYS A 304 10.28 -12.66 -1.04
N LEU A 305 10.18 -11.57 -0.28
CA LEU A 305 10.69 -10.23 -0.62
C LEU A 305 9.93 -9.48 -1.73
N LEU A 306 8.91 -10.06 -2.36
CA LEU A 306 8.20 -9.43 -3.50
C LEU A 306 6.68 -9.38 -3.32
N PHE A 307 6.08 -10.44 -2.77
CA PHE A 307 4.63 -10.60 -2.62
C PHE A 307 4.25 -11.21 -1.27
N LYS A 308 3.05 -10.86 -0.80
CA LYS A 308 2.29 -11.78 0.06
C LYS A 308 1.79 -12.94 -0.82
N PRO A 309 1.97 -14.21 -0.41
CA PRO A 309 1.53 -15.35 -1.22
C PRO A 309 0.06 -15.27 -1.66
N SER A 310 -0.84 -14.86 -0.76
CA SER A 310 -2.26 -14.65 -1.09
C SER A 310 -2.49 -13.62 -2.19
N ARG A 311 -1.73 -12.53 -2.19
CA ARG A 311 -1.79 -11.50 -3.24
C ARG A 311 -1.26 -12.02 -4.56
N PHE A 312 -0.15 -12.75 -4.53
CA PHE A 312 0.42 -13.37 -5.72
C PHE A 312 -0.58 -14.32 -6.39
N ILE A 313 -1.29 -15.15 -5.62
CA ILE A 313 -2.32 -16.05 -6.16
C ILE A 313 -3.42 -15.28 -6.87
N THR A 314 -3.90 -14.15 -6.30
CA THR A 314 -4.87 -13.28 -6.98
C THR A 314 -4.36 -12.78 -8.34
N ILE A 315 -3.12 -12.27 -8.38
CA ILE A 315 -2.51 -11.74 -9.61
C ILE A 315 -2.29 -12.86 -10.64
N ALA A 316 -1.72 -14.00 -10.21
CA ALA A 316 -1.46 -15.16 -11.05
C ALA A 316 -2.75 -15.76 -11.60
N TYR A 317 -3.81 -15.82 -10.80
CA TYR A 317 -5.12 -16.28 -11.25
C TYR A 317 -5.71 -15.36 -12.33
N ARG A 318 -5.56 -14.04 -12.20
CA ARG A 318 -5.96 -13.11 -13.27
C ARG A 318 -5.13 -13.30 -14.54
N LEU A 319 -3.82 -13.54 -14.39
CA LEU A 319 -2.94 -13.82 -15.53
C LEU A 319 -3.35 -15.11 -16.25
N TYR A 320 -3.68 -16.16 -15.49
CA TYR A 320 -4.18 -17.43 -16.00
C TYR A 320 -5.49 -17.28 -16.78
N GLN A 321 -6.46 -16.52 -16.24
CA GLN A 321 -7.74 -16.27 -16.93
C GLN A 321 -7.56 -15.58 -18.29
N HIS A 322 -6.54 -14.74 -18.45
CA HIS A 322 -6.25 -14.07 -19.71
C HIS A 322 -5.43 -14.91 -20.71
N GLU A 323 -4.87 -16.06 -20.29
CA GLU A 323 -4.23 -17.03 -21.17
C GLU A 323 -5.26 -17.98 -21.81
N ASP A 324 -6.29 -18.39 -21.04
CA ASP A 324 -7.30 -19.36 -21.47
C ASP A 324 -8.51 -18.72 -22.19
N LYS A 325 -8.27 -17.74 -23.09
CA LYS A 325 -9.32 -17.02 -23.88
C LYS A 325 -10.27 -17.96 -24.66
N VAL A 326 -9.99 -19.26 -24.71
CA VAL A 326 -10.74 -20.30 -25.42
C VAL A 326 -12.00 -20.77 -24.66
N LYS A 327 -12.13 -20.57 -23.33
CA LYS A 327 -13.26 -21.11 -22.54
C LYS A 327 -14.31 -20.09 -22.05
N GLY A 328 -14.44 -18.91 -22.68
CA GLY A 328 -15.56 -17.98 -22.42
C GLY A 328 -15.67 -17.44 -20.98
N ARG A 329 -14.61 -17.55 -20.16
CA ARG A 329 -14.53 -16.99 -18.81
C ARG A 329 -14.01 -15.55 -18.91
N GLY A 330 -14.92 -14.58 -18.86
CA GLY A 330 -14.69 -13.19 -19.31
C GLY A 330 -13.58 -12.36 -18.64
N ASP A 331 -13.23 -11.26 -19.34
CA ASP A 331 -12.19 -10.24 -19.11
C ASP A 331 -12.32 -9.46 -17.79
N ALA A 332 -12.23 -10.14 -16.65
CA ALA A 332 -12.34 -9.49 -15.35
C ALA A 332 -11.02 -8.83 -14.91
N LEU A 333 -10.90 -7.52 -15.11
CA LEU A 333 -9.72 -6.71 -14.72
C LEU A 333 -9.63 -6.38 -13.22
N THR A 334 -10.68 -6.65 -12.46
CA THR A 334 -10.69 -6.34 -11.02
C THR A 334 -9.85 -7.32 -10.23
N MET A 335 -8.96 -6.84 -9.35
CA MET A 335 -8.19 -7.72 -8.46
C MET A 335 -9.05 -8.30 -7.32
N ARG A 336 -10.31 -7.87 -7.17
CA ARG A 336 -11.22 -8.40 -6.14
C ARG A 336 -11.91 -9.67 -6.65
N ILE A 337 -11.38 -10.82 -6.28
CA ILE A 337 -11.99 -12.12 -6.59
C ILE A 337 -12.83 -12.57 -5.39
N LYS A 338 -14.12 -12.82 -5.61
CA LYS A 338 -14.99 -13.36 -4.56
C LYS A 338 -14.64 -14.84 -4.30
N PRO A 339 -14.56 -15.29 -3.03
CA PRO A 339 -14.25 -16.68 -2.68
C PRO A 339 -15.08 -17.72 -3.42
N LYS A 340 -16.42 -17.60 -3.38
CA LYS A 340 -17.32 -18.50 -4.13
C LYS A 340 -17.04 -18.55 -5.63
N GLN A 341 -16.59 -17.44 -6.23
CA GLN A 341 -16.24 -17.40 -7.65
C GLN A 341 -14.91 -18.10 -7.90
N PHE A 342 -13.91 -17.89 -7.03
CA PHE A 342 -12.63 -18.59 -7.11
C PHE A 342 -12.82 -20.10 -6.94
N GLN A 343 -13.51 -20.49 -5.87
CA GLN A 343 -13.87 -21.87 -5.54
C GLN A 343 -14.53 -22.56 -6.73
N ARG A 344 -15.65 -22.03 -7.27
CA ARG A 344 -16.34 -22.60 -8.44
C ARG A 344 -15.46 -22.81 -9.68
N ASN A 345 -14.41 -22.03 -9.86
CA ASN A 345 -13.51 -22.14 -11.01
C ASN A 345 -12.34 -23.11 -10.77
N ILE A 346 -12.03 -23.38 -9.50
CA ILE A 346 -10.94 -24.25 -9.05
C ILE A 346 -11.45 -25.64 -8.62
N ILE A 347 -12.71 -25.76 -8.17
CA ILE A 347 -13.36 -27.04 -7.84
C ILE A 347 -13.29 -27.97 -9.07
N GLY A 348 -12.74 -29.16 -8.85
CA GLY A 348 -12.38 -30.16 -9.85
C GLY A 348 -10.86 -30.38 -9.92
N GLU A 349 -10.39 -31.59 -9.57
CA GLU A 349 -8.97 -31.98 -9.58
C GLU A 349 -8.21 -31.49 -10.83
N LYS A 350 -8.86 -31.58 -12.00
CA LYS A 350 -8.28 -31.13 -13.28
C LYS A 350 -8.00 -29.63 -13.34
N ASN A 351 -8.95 -28.78 -12.91
CA ASN A 351 -8.79 -27.31 -12.99
C ASN A 351 -7.76 -26.81 -11.98
N ALA A 352 -7.79 -27.37 -10.76
CA ALA A 352 -6.79 -27.08 -9.74
C ALA A 352 -5.39 -27.49 -10.22
N LYS A 353 -5.27 -28.65 -10.87
CA LYS A 353 -3.99 -29.12 -11.41
C LYS A 353 -3.48 -28.27 -12.57
N GLU A 354 -4.35 -27.88 -13.51
CA GLU A 354 -4.01 -26.95 -14.60
C GLU A 354 -3.48 -25.61 -14.05
N PHE A 355 -4.11 -25.07 -13.00
CA PHE A 355 -3.65 -23.85 -12.36
C PHE A 355 -2.36 -24.05 -11.54
N GLU A 356 -2.21 -25.17 -10.83
CA GLU A 356 -0.97 -25.53 -10.13
C GLU A 356 0.21 -25.60 -11.10
N ASP A 357 0.03 -26.26 -12.25
CA ASP A 357 1.06 -26.40 -13.27
C ASP A 357 1.41 -25.03 -13.88
N PHE A 358 0.44 -24.13 -14.07
CA PHE A 358 0.68 -22.73 -14.44
C PHE A 358 1.51 -21.99 -13.39
N LEU A 359 1.21 -22.15 -12.09
CA LEU A 359 1.98 -21.53 -11.00
C LEU A 359 3.43 -22.02 -10.97
N VAL A 360 3.63 -23.34 -11.09
CA VAL A 360 4.96 -23.95 -11.15
C VAL A 360 5.71 -23.48 -12.39
N GLN A 361 5.03 -23.29 -13.50
CA GLN A 361 5.63 -22.75 -14.72
C GLN A 361 6.15 -21.32 -14.52
N ILE A 362 5.35 -20.40 -13.98
CA ILE A 362 5.78 -19.00 -13.81
C ILE A 362 6.88 -18.84 -12.76
N ILE A 363 6.93 -19.70 -11.75
CA ILE A 363 7.95 -19.69 -10.70
C ILE A 363 9.23 -20.44 -11.12
N GLY A 364 9.11 -21.52 -11.91
CA GLY A 364 10.23 -22.42 -12.19
C GLY A 364 10.83 -22.29 -13.59
N GLN A 365 10.05 -21.91 -14.60
CA GLN A 365 10.50 -21.93 -15.99
C GLN A 365 11.42 -20.76 -16.31
N LYS A 366 12.70 -21.05 -16.56
CA LYS A 366 13.76 -20.07 -16.85
C LYS A 366 13.73 -19.53 -18.28
N LYS A 367 12.65 -18.84 -18.65
CA LYS A 367 12.43 -18.33 -20.02
C LYS A 367 12.99 -16.92 -20.27
N TYR A 368 13.17 -16.12 -19.23
CA TYR A 368 13.53 -14.70 -19.35
C TYR A 368 14.97 -14.52 -18.90
N ASN A 369 15.94 -14.52 -19.82
CA ASN A 369 17.37 -14.41 -19.51
C ASN A 369 17.89 -15.46 -18.49
N ARG A 370 17.41 -16.71 -18.58
CA ARG A 370 17.69 -17.81 -17.63
C ARG A 370 17.10 -17.61 -16.23
N GLU A 371 16.15 -16.67 -16.08
CA GLU A 371 15.39 -16.42 -14.86
C GLU A 371 13.92 -16.83 -15.03
N SER A 372 13.27 -17.15 -13.92
CA SER A 372 11.81 -17.35 -13.88
C SER A 372 11.08 -16.03 -14.15
N LEU A 373 9.76 -16.07 -14.38
CA LEU A 373 9.00 -14.82 -14.56
C LEU A 373 9.07 -13.92 -13.32
N ILE A 374 9.06 -14.53 -12.13
CA ILE A 374 9.08 -13.82 -10.85
C ILE A 374 10.47 -13.26 -10.55
N ASP A 375 11.51 -14.03 -10.81
CA ASP A 375 12.90 -13.55 -10.70
C ASP A 375 13.17 -12.42 -11.69
N TYR A 376 12.68 -12.55 -12.92
CA TYR A 376 12.81 -11.51 -13.93
C TYR A 376 12.03 -10.24 -13.53
N LEU A 377 10.81 -10.37 -13.02
CA LEU A 377 10.04 -9.24 -12.49
C LEU A 377 10.82 -8.52 -11.38
N LYS A 378 11.42 -9.28 -10.45
CA LYS A 378 12.29 -8.72 -9.41
C LYS A 378 13.50 -8.03 -10.02
N SER A 379 14.12 -8.61 -11.04
CA SER A 379 15.25 -7.99 -11.75
C SER A 379 14.84 -6.66 -12.38
N VAL A 380 13.62 -6.52 -12.89
CA VAL A 380 13.10 -5.28 -13.51
C VAL A 380 12.77 -4.22 -12.45
N LEU A 381 12.21 -4.61 -11.31
CA LEU A 381 11.74 -3.64 -10.31
C LEU A 381 12.79 -3.25 -9.26
N ALA A 382 13.69 -4.17 -8.90
CA ALA A 382 14.57 -4.01 -7.74
C ALA A 382 15.86 -3.27 -8.10
N TYR A 383 16.22 -2.30 -7.26
CA TYR A 383 17.53 -1.66 -7.29
C TYR A 383 18.64 -2.68 -7.01
N SER A 384 19.73 -2.58 -7.78
CA SER A 384 20.97 -3.29 -7.50
C SER A 384 22.17 -2.52 -8.07
N ASN A 385 23.39 -2.91 -7.71
CA ASN A 385 24.60 -2.31 -8.29
C ASN A 385 24.67 -2.44 -9.82
N LYS A 386 23.98 -3.43 -10.41
CA LYS A 386 23.85 -3.59 -11.86
C LYS A 386 22.71 -2.77 -12.45
N GLN A 387 21.74 -2.38 -11.62
CA GLN A 387 20.50 -1.73 -12.01
C GLN A 387 20.20 -0.53 -11.11
N THR A 388 20.89 0.57 -11.38
CA THR A 388 20.90 1.75 -10.53
C THR A 388 19.66 2.63 -10.66
N TYR A 389 18.84 2.44 -11.70
CA TYR A 389 17.62 3.24 -11.95
C TYR A 389 16.34 2.61 -11.41
N ALA A 390 16.42 1.42 -10.81
CA ALA A 390 15.25 0.72 -10.31
C ALA A 390 14.86 1.12 -8.89
N LEU A 391 13.78 0.53 -8.39
CA LEU A 391 13.13 0.96 -7.16
C LEU A 391 13.79 0.30 -5.94
N PRO A 392 13.94 1.01 -4.81
CA PRO A 392 14.36 0.39 -3.56
C PRO A 392 13.31 -0.61 -3.06
N TYR A 393 13.74 -1.54 -2.20
CA TYR A 393 12.94 -2.62 -1.59
C TYR A 393 11.55 -2.17 -1.16
N LEU A 394 11.49 -1.11 -0.36
CA LEU A 394 10.25 -0.61 0.21
C LEU A 394 9.25 -0.16 -0.86
N LEU A 395 9.72 0.34 -1.99
CA LEU A 395 8.86 0.89 -3.03
C LEU A 395 8.31 -0.21 -3.94
N TYR A 396 9.13 -1.17 -4.38
CA TYR A 396 8.62 -2.25 -5.21
C TYR A 396 7.76 -3.26 -4.41
N ASN A 397 8.05 -3.49 -3.13
CA ASN A 397 7.17 -4.30 -2.27
C ASN A 397 5.82 -3.59 -2.04
N LYS A 398 5.87 -2.27 -1.80
CA LYS A 398 4.66 -1.44 -1.71
C LYS A 398 3.83 -1.50 -3.00
N LEU A 399 4.45 -1.53 -4.18
CA LEU A 399 3.74 -1.65 -5.46
C LEU A 399 2.85 -2.89 -5.48
N SER A 400 3.35 -4.04 -5.02
CA SER A 400 2.61 -5.30 -4.91
C SER A 400 1.42 -5.24 -3.93
N ASP A 401 1.60 -4.56 -2.80
CA ASP A 401 0.59 -4.48 -1.74
C ASP A 401 -0.50 -3.42 -2.03
N VAL A 402 -0.09 -2.27 -2.57
CA VAL A 402 -0.90 -1.05 -2.71
C VAL A 402 -1.55 -0.95 -4.08
N ALA A 403 -0.90 -1.48 -5.13
CA ALA A 403 -1.34 -1.36 -6.51
C ALA A 403 -1.15 -2.68 -7.28
N PRO A 404 -1.81 -3.78 -6.86
CA PRO A 404 -1.68 -5.09 -7.50
C PRO A 404 -2.09 -5.07 -8.98
N GLU A 405 -2.98 -4.16 -9.38
CA GLU A 405 -3.33 -3.91 -10.78
C GLU A 405 -2.12 -3.55 -11.65
N LEU A 406 -1.16 -2.79 -11.12
CA LEU A 406 0.03 -2.37 -11.86
C LEU A 406 1.04 -3.51 -12.01
N ILE A 407 1.17 -4.38 -11.00
CA ILE A 407 1.98 -5.60 -11.13
C ILE A 407 1.33 -6.57 -12.11
N PHE A 408 0.01 -6.76 -12.03
CA PHE A 408 -0.72 -7.57 -12.99
C PHE A 408 -0.50 -7.07 -14.42
N LEU A 409 -0.61 -5.76 -14.64
CA LEU A 409 -0.33 -5.14 -15.94
C LEU A 409 1.10 -5.43 -16.43
N LEU A 410 2.11 -5.24 -15.57
CA LEU A 410 3.51 -5.47 -15.91
C LEU A 410 3.76 -6.95 -16.25
N LEU A 411 3.24 -7.88 -15.44
CA LEU A 411 3.36 -9.32 -15.68
C LEU A 411 2.64 -9.74 -16.97
N TYR A 412 1.45 -9.18 -17.24
CA TYR A 412 0.73 -9.40 -18.49
C TYR A 412 1.55 -8.95 -19.70
N ARG A 413 2.16 -7.76 -19.65
CA ARG A 413 3.02 -7.24 -20.72
C ARG A 413 4.26 -8.11 -20.94
N ILE A 414 4.95 -8.52 -19.87
CA ILE A 414 6.13 -9.39 -19.98
C ILE A 414 5.75 -10.77 -20.53
N LYS A 415 4.74 -11.43 -19.97
CA LYS A 415 4.40 -12.83 -20.31
C LYS A 415 3.58 -12.94 -21.61
N ASN A 416 2.49 -12.17 -21.73
CA ASN A 416 1.53 -12.32 -22.83
C ASN A 416 1.88 -11.46 -24.04
N LYS A 417 2.57 -10.32 -23.85
CA LYS A 417 3.05 -9.47 -24.96
C LYS A 417 4.52 -9.66 -25.30
N GLY A 418 5.29 -10.26 -24.40
CA GLY A 418 6.72 -10.49 -24.63
C GLY A 418 7.55 -9.21 -24.51
N ASP A 419 7.10 -8.24 -23.72
CA ASP A 419 7.89 -7.03 -23.44
C ASP A 419 9.18 -7.44 -22.71
N ILE A 420 10.33 -7.01 -23.24
CA ILE A 420 11.66 -7.30 -22.68
C ILE A 420 12.30 -5.98 -22.26
N PHE A 421 12.69 -5.89 -21.00
CA PHE A 421 13.41 -4.76 -20.43
C PHE A 421 14.90 -5.08 -20.29
N ILE A 422 15.75 -4.24 -20.89
CA ILE A 422 17.19 -4.27 -20.65
C ILE A 422 17.49 -3.31 -19.50
N SER A 423 18.31 -3.76 -18.55
CA SER A 423 18.62 -2.98 -17.35
C SER A 423 19.16 -1.59 -17.70
N GLY A 424 18.51 -0.54 -17.20
CA GLY A 424 18.88 0.86 -17.43
C GLY A 424 18.61 1.41 -18.83
N ASP A 425 18.01 0.65 -19.74
CA ASP A 425 17.64 1.17 -21.07
C ASP A 425 16.52 2.22 -20.98
N LYS A 426 16.29 2.93 -22.10
CA LYS A 426 15.29 4.01 -22.15
C LYS A 426 13.87 3.51 -21.92
N ILE A 427 13.50 2.34 -22.43
CA ILE A 427 12.13 1.80 -22.34
C ILE A 427 11.83 1.34 -20.91
N HIS A 428 12.78 0.65 -20.31
CA HIS A 428 12.75 0.21 -18.93
C HIS A 428 12.65 1.39 -17.96
N ARG A 429 13.48 2.42 -18.14
CA ARG A 429 13.41 3.66 -17.35
C ARG A 429 12.06 4.37 -17.52
N LYS A 430 11.51 4.42 -18.74
CA LYS A 430 10.13 4.91 -18.96
C LYS A 430 9.08 4.06 -18.27
N ALA A 431 9.20 2.74 -18.31
CA ALA A 431 8.26 1.83 -17.67
C ALA A 431 8.24 2.02 -16.15
N LEU A 432 9.40 2.13 -15.51
CA LEU A 432 9.52 2.44 -14.10
C LEU A 432 8.94 3.83 -13.76
N GLY A 433 9.20 4.84 -14.60
CA GLY A 433 8.60 6.17 -14.46
C GLY A 433 7.08 6.17 -14.53
N MET A 434 6.54 5.44 -15.51
CA MET A 434 5.10 5.26 -15.71
C MET A 434 4.47 4.55 -14.51
N LEU A 435 5.08 3.47 -14.01
CA LEU A 435 4.62 2.76 -12.81
C LEU A 435 4.64 3.65 -11.57
N CYS A 436 5.67 4.47 -11.38
CA CYS A 436 5.75 5.43 -10.27
C CYS A 436 4.63 6.47 -10.35
N LEU A 437 4.42 7.07 -11.53
CA LEU A 437 3.33 8.02 -11.75
C LEU A 437 1.97 7.39 -11.46
N MET A 438 1.71 6.20 -11.99
CA MET A 438 0.47 5.48 -11.76
C MET A 438 0.30 5.09 -10.29
N LEU A 439 1.36 4.66 -9.60
CA LEU A 439 1.30 4.34 -8.17
C LEU A 439 0.88 5.56 -7.34
N TRP A 440 1.50 6.71 -7.57
CA TRP A 440 1.29 7.91 -6.75
C TRP A 440 0.04 8.71 -7.15
N THR A 441 -0.26 8.77 -8.44
CA THR A 441 -1.31 9.65 -8.98
C THR A 441 -2.49 8.92 -9.62
N GLY A 442 -2.38 7.62 -9.85
CA GLY A 442 -3.36 6.79 -10.57
C GLY A 442 -4.58 6.33 -9.77
N ARG A 443 -4.81 6.93 -8.60
CA ARG A 443 -6.05 6.76 -7.80
C ARG A 443 -7.02 7.92 -8.00
N GLY A 444 -6.69 8.89 -8.86
CA GLY A 444 -7.41 10.15 -8.97
C GLY A 444 -7.55 10.88 -7.62
N ILE A 445 -8.56 11.75 -7.54
CA ILE A 445 -8.88 12.54 -6.33
C ILE A 445 -9.75 11.72 -5.35
N ASN A 446 -10.62 10.85 -5.88
CA ASN A 446 -11.69 10.20 -5.13
C ASN A 446 -11.63 8.65 -5.09
N ASN A 447 -10.74 7.98 -5.84
CA ASN A 447 -10.75 6.52 -5.88
C ASN A 447 -9.82 5.90 -4.82
N LYS A 448 -10.24 4.74 -4.29
CA LYS A 448 -9.48 3.98 -3.29
C LYS A 448 -8.41 3.06 -3.91
N ASP A 449 -8.58 2.65 -5.16
CA ASP A 449 -7.73 1.68 -5.88
C ASP A 449 -7.45 2.08 -7.34
N HIS A 450 -6.62 1.28 -8.01
CA HIS A 450 -6.13 1.50 -9.37
C HIS A 450 -6.95 0.78 -10.44
N SER A 451 -8.09 0.19 -10.08
CA SER A 451 -8.91 -0.62 -11.00
C SER A 451 -9.46 0.19 -12.18
N LYS A 452 -9.93 1.43 -11.96
CA LYS A 452 -10.42 2.30 -13.05
C LYS A 452 -9.30 2.74 -14.00
N LEU A 453 -8.13 3.05 -13.46
CA LEU A 453 -6.95 3.36 -14.26
C LEU A 453 -6.61 2.17 -15.18
N LEU A 454 -6.57 0.96 -14.62
CA LEU A 454 -6.30 -0.25 -15.39
C LEU A 454 -7.33 -0.45 -16.50
N GLN A 455 -8.63 -0.27 -16.21
CA GLN A 455 -9.70 -0.35 -17.23
C GLN A 455 -9.48 0.63 -18.38
N ASN A 456 -9.07 1.87 -18.08
CA ASN A 456 -8.83 2.88 -19.10
C ASN A 456 -7.68 2.47 -20.03
N ILE A 457 -6.56 2.00 -19.48
CA ILE A 457 -5.36 1.67 -20.27
C ILE A 457 -5.36 0.25 -20.86
N TRP A 458 -6.26 -0.63 -20.43
CA TRP A 458 -6.24 -2.06 -20.79
C TRP A 458 -6.25 -2.31 -22.29
N SER A 459 -7.07 -1.58 -23.04
CA SER A 459 -7.13 -1.72 -24.51
C SER A 459 -5.78 -1.46 -25.17
N LEU A 460 -4.96 -0.57 -24.61
CA LEU A 460 -3.61 -0.31 -25.12
C LEU A 460 -2.65 -1.43 -24.70
N ALA A 461 -2.78 -1.92 -23.46
CA ALA A 461 -2.00 -3.06 -22.98
C ALA A 461 -2.19 -4.30 -23.88
N GLU A 462 -3.39 -4.50 -24.42
CA GLU A 462 -3.71 -5.61 -25.32
C GLU A 462 -3.31 -5.41 -26.79
N SER A 463 -3.16 -4.18 -27.28
CA SER A 463 -3.01 -3.94 -28.73
C SER A 463 -1.70 -3.29 -29.13
N GLU A 464 -1.09 -2.49 -28.26
CA GLU A 464 0.05 -1.65 -28.62
C GLU A 464 1.39 -2.37 -28.47
N SER A 465 2.37 -1.93 -29.27
CA SER A 465 3.76 -2.37 -29.17
C SER A 465 4.37 -1.97 -27.82
N GLN A 466 5.51 -2.56 -27.42
CA GLN A 466 6.21 -2.19 -26.19
C GLN A 466 6.55 -0.70 -26.15
N ILE A 467 7.05 -0.14 -27.25
CA ILE A 467 7.46 1.26 -27.35
C ILE A 467 6.26 2.19 -27.19
N ASP A 468 5.15 1.88 -27.86
CA ASP A 468 3.94 2.70 -27.82
C ASP A 468 3.21 2.59 -26.48
N PHE A 469 3.23 1.41 -25.86
CA PHE A 469 2.59 1.19 -24.57
C PHE A 469 3.33 1.93 -23.44
N TRP A 470 4.66 1.87 -23.38
CA TRP A 470 5.45 2.57 -22.36
C TRP A 470 5.79 4.01 -22.78
N SER A 471 4.78 4.73 -23.29
CA SER A 471 4.88 6.11 -23.79
C SER A 471 3.77 7.02 -23.24
N SER A 472 3.82 8.31 -23.61
CA SER A 472 2.79 9.29 -23.28
C SER A 472 1.38 8.90 -23.74
N LYS A 473 1.24 8.06 -24.76
CA LYS A 473 -0.06 7.56 -25.26
C LYS A 473 -0.87 6.83 -24.19
N THR A 474 -0.20 6.00 -23.38
CA THR A 474 -0.85 5.29 -22.26
C THR A 474 -1.21 6.23 -21.12
N MET A 475 -0.35 7.22 -20.87
CA MET A 475 -0.59 8.25 -19.85
C MET A 475 -1.78 9.14 -20.21
N GLU A 476 -1.95 9.48 -21.49
CA GLU A 476 -3.10 10.24 -22.00
C GLU A 476 -4.40 9.48 -21.70
N ARG A 477 -4.44 8.20 -22.01
CA ARG A 477 -5.63 7.36 -21.77
C ARG A 477 -5.88 7.15 -20.27
N GLY A 478 -4.84 7.08 -19.45
CA GLY A 478 -4.97 6.99 -18.00
C GLY A 478 -5.66 8.20 -17.37
N ARG A 479 -5.60 9.37 -18.00
CA ARG A 479 -6.21 10.63 -17.50
C ARG A 479 -7.73 10.69 -17.66
N ILE A 480 -8.35 9.79 -18.43
CA ILE A 480 -9.81 9.75 -18.60
C ILE A 480 -10.49 9.66 -17.21
N ASP A 481 -11.53 10.49 -17.01
CA ASP A 481 -12.27 10.65 -15.76
C ASP A 481 -11.42 11.07 -14.54
N ASP A 482 -10.31 11.80 -14.77
CA ASP A 482 -9.36 12.23 -13.74
C ASP A 482 -8.79 11.07 -12.89
N ASN A 483 -8.77 9.85 -13.46
CA ASN A 483 -8.23 8.67 -12.77
C ASN A 483 -6.69 8.75 -12.60
N LEU A 484 -6.01 9.53 -13.45
CA LEU A 484 -4.60 9.86 -13.36
C LEU A 484 -4.43 11.38 -13.34
N LEU A 485 -3.80 11.92 -12.31
CA LEU A 485 -3.62 13.37 -12.17
C LEU A 485 -2.74 13.95 -13.29
N LYS A 486 -2.99 15.21 -13.67
CA LYS A 486 -2.16 15.91 -14.66
C LYS A 486 -0.76 16.14 -14.09
N THR A 487 0.23 15.50 -14.71
CA THR A 487 1.66 15.70 -14.41
C THR A 487 2.12 17.04 -14.95
N GLN A 488 2.79 17.84 -14.11
CA GLN A 488 3.33 19.14 -14.50
C GLN A 488 4.68 18.99 -15.21
N PRO A 489 4.95 19.67 -16.34
CA PRO A 489 6.24 19.61 -17.01
C PRO A 489 7.37 20.21 -16.17
N LEU A 490 8.61 19.83 -16.45
CA LEU A 490 9.77 20.36 -15.73
C LEU A 490 10.06 21.82 -16.13
N ASP A 491 9.98 22.07 -17.43
CA ASP A 491 10.31 23.34 -18.10
C ASP A 491 9.07 24.02 -18.70
N GLY A 492 9.26 25.24 -19.22
CA GLY A 492 8.21 26.00 -19.91
C GLY A 492 7.41 26.95 -19.01
N GLU A 493 6.35 27.55 -19.58
CA GLU A 493 5.53 28.55 -18.88
C GLU A 493 4.74 27.97 -17.70
N GLU A 494 4.50 26.67 -17.68
CA GLU A 494 3.89 25.98 -16.54
C GLU A 494 4.87 25.01 -15.89
N GLY A 495 6.19 25.20 -16.07
CA GLY A 495 7.21 24.29 -15.58
C GLY A 495 7.41 24.33 -14.06
N ILE A 496 7.69 23.19 -13.44
CA ILE A 496 8.00 23.07 -11.99
C ILE A 496 9.21 23.94 -11.62
N ARG A 497 10.18 24.16 -12.52
CA ARG A 497 11.35 25.01 -12.26
C ARG A 497 11.00 26.46 -11.92
N LYS A 498 9.81 26.94 -12.30
CA LYS A 498 9.33 28.28 -11.92
C LYS A 498 9.26 28.48 -10.41
N ILE A 499 9.16 27.41 -9.63
CA ILE A 499 9.18 27.46 -8.16
C ILE A 499 10.45 28.15 -7.62
N LYS A 500 11.60 28.04 -8.31
CA LYS A 500 12.86 28.72 -7.94
C LYS A 500 12.75 30.25 -8.03
N SER A 501 11.86 30.76 -8.88
CA SER A 501 11.68 32.19 -9.14
C SER A 501 10.75 32.90 -8.15
N TYR A 502 10.02 32.16 -7.32
CA TYR A 502 9.02 32.75 -6.42
C TYR A 502 9.67 33.54 -5.29
N LYS A 503 9.15 34.75 -5.06
CA LYS A 503 9.56 35.60 -3.93
C LYS A 503 9.04 35.01 -2.62
N ILE A 504 9.95 34.73 -1.70
CA ILE A 504 9.64 34.16 -0.38
C ILE A 504 9.34 35.29 0.62
N THR A 505 8.05 35.54 0.84
CA THR A 505 7.50 36.44 1.88
C THR A 505 7.06 35.64 3.12
N GLU A 506 6.76 36.30 4.24
CA GLU A 506 6.41 35.60 5.50
C GLU A 506 5.13 34.76 5.41
N ASP A 507 4.20 35.18 4.55
CA ASP A 507 2.93 34.54 4.24
C ASP A 507 3.01 33.56 3.05
N PHE A 508 4.21 33.36 2.47
CA PHE A 508 4.41 32.51 1.31
C PHE A 508 3.90 31.09 1.55
N ASN A 509 3.12 30.58 0.60
CA ASN A 509 2.67 29.20 0.62
C ASN A 509 2.64 28.68 -0.82
N ILE A 510 3.51 27.72 -1.11
CA ILE A 510 3.62 27.15 -2.45
C ILE A 510 2.33 26.46 -2.89
N ILE A 511 1.64 25.76 -2.00
CA ILE A 511 0.39 25.07 -2.34
C ILE A 511 -0.68 26.09 -2.74
N LYS A 512 -0.81 27.20 -1.99
CA LYS A 512 -1.73 28.29 -2.35
C LYS A 512 -1.48 28.89 -3.73
N LYS A 513 -0.25 28.84 -4.26
CA LYS A 513 0.07 29.31 -5.62
C LYS A 513 -0.49 28.40 -6.70
N TYR A 514 -0.75 27.13 -6.37
CA TYR A 514 -1.31 26.14 -7.28
C TYR A 514 -2.82 25.90 -7.07
N ASN A 515 -3.45 26.60 -6.13
CA ASN A 515 -4.90 26.49 -5.93
C ASN A 515 -5.65 26.77 -7.24
N ASN A 516 -6.62 25.92 -7.57
CA ASN A 516 -7.42 25.99 -8.81
C ASN A 516 -6.62 25.81 -10.11
N THR A 517 -5.37 25.33 -10.03
CA THR A 517 -4.60 24.92 -11.21
C THR A 517 -4.79 23.42 -11.46
N PRO A 518 -4.67 22.94 -12.71
CA PRO A 518 -4.79 21.51 -12.99
C PRO A 518 -3.67 20.65 -12.34
N TYR A 519 -2.61 21.29 -11.83
CA TYR A 519 -1.46 20.64 -11.19
C TYR A 519 -1.52 20.65 -9.66
N GLU A 520 -2.55 21.23 -9.04
CA GLU A 520 -2.66 21.40 -7.58
C GLU A 520 -2.39 20.10 -6.82
N HIS A 521 -3.14 19.05 -7.14
CA HIS A 521 -3.01 17.75 -6.49
C HIS A 521 -1.71 17.03 -6.84
N PHE A 522 -1.18 17.23 -8.04
CA PHE A 522 0.10 16.67 -8.43
C PHE A 522 1.24 17.27 -7.61
N ILE A 523 1.31 18.60 -7.51
CA ILE A 523 2.31 19.31 -6.73
C ILE A 523 2.22 18.98 -5.25
N TRP A 524 1.00 18.93 -4.69
CA TRP A 524 0.82 18.51 -3.31
C TRP A 524 1.35 17.09 -3.08
N LYS A 525 1.03 16.13 -3.96
CA LYS A 525 1.61 14.79 -3.84
C LYS A 525 3.13 14.81 -4.01
N ALA A 526 3.66 15.49 -5.00
CA ALA A 526 5.09 15.53 -5.29
C ALA A 526 5.94 16.07 -4.12
N LEU A 527 5.51 17.17 -3.48
CA LEU A 527 6.26 17.84 -2.41
C LEU A 527 6.21 17.11 -1.05
N PHE A 528 5.24 16.22 -0.85
CA PHE A 528 5.03 15.50 0.41
C PHE A 528 5.18 13.97 0.26
N ASN A 529 5.51 13.46 -0.92
CA ASN A 529 5.64 12.03 -1.17
C ASN A 529 6.98 11.46 -0.72
N LYS A 530 6.97 10.81 0.44
CA LYS A 530 8.11 10.10 1.01
C LYS A 530 8.69 8.99 0.11
N ASP A 531 7.91 8.44 -0.82
CA ASP A 531 8.42 7.42 -1.76
C ASP A 531 9.45 8.00 -2.74
N LEU A 532 9.29 9.26 -3.16
CA LEU A 532 10.27 9.96 -4.01
C LEU A 532 11.60 10.15 -3.28
N LEU A 533 11.53 10.42 -1.97
CA LEU A 533 12.70 10.54 -1.11
C LEU A 533 13.41 9.19 -0.96
N LEU A 534 12.66 8.08 -0.76
CA LEU A 534 13.24 6.73 -0.76
C LEU A 534 13.92 6.40 -2.08
N TYR A 535 13.29 6.75 -3.20
CA TYR A 535 13.89 6.58 -4.52
C TYR A 535 15.20 7.37 -4.66
N SER A 536 15.24 8.62 -4.19
CA SER A 536 16.44 9.46 -4.26
C SER A 536 17.57 8.96 -3.35
N GLN A 537 17.22 8.35 -2.22
CA GLN A 537 18.17 7.76 -1.26
C GLN A 537 18.44 6.26 -1.49
N ARG A 538 17.93 5.67 -2.58
CA ARG A 538 17.95 4.20 -2.81
C ARG A 538 19.35 3.58 -2.73
N SER A 539 20.37 4.25 -3.28
CA SER A 539 21.75 3.76 -3.24
C SER A 539 22.27 3.65 -1.80
N PHE A 540 22.00 4.66 -0.97
CA PHE A 540 22.37 4.63 0.43
C PHE A 540 21.59 3.55 1.19
N LEU A 541 20.27 3.50 1.01
CA LEU A 541 19.40 2.58 1.74
C LEU A 541 19.75 1.12 1.47
N GLU A 542 19.97 0.74 0.20
CA GLU A 542 20.27 -0.64 -0.17
C GLU A 542 21.70 -1.07 0.19
N ASN A 543 22.63 -0.12 0.31
CA ASN A 543 24.00 -0.41 0.78
C ASN A 543 24.09 -0.44 2.32
N PHE A 544 23.26 0.34 3.01
CA PHE A 544 23.26 0.42 4.47
C PHE A 544 22.46 -0.71 5.11
N PHE A 545 21.28 -1.02 4.57
CA PHE A 545 20.37 -2.02 5.12
C PHE A 545 20.39 -3.32 4.32
N LYS A 546 20.36 -4.45 5.03
CA LYS A 546 20.13 -5.77 4.44
C LYS A 546 18.63 -5.95 4.21
N THR A 547 18.24 -6.64 3.13
CA THR A 547 16.82 -6.81 2.78
C THR A 547 15.99 -7.49 3.88
N ALA A 548 16.60 -8.39 4.66
CA ALA A 548 15.98 -9.02 5.83
C ALA A 548 15.60 -8.02 6.94
N GLN A 549 16.29 -6.88 7.05
CA GLN A 549 15.99 -5.83 8.02
C GLN A 549 14.75 -5.01 7.64
N TYR A 550 14.27 -5.14 6.40
CA TYR A 550 12.97 -4.62 5.98
C TYR A 550 11.83 -5.65 6.12
N GLN A 551 12.14 -6.90 6.46
CA GLN A 551 11.15 -7.97 6.72
C GLN A 551 10.69 -7.95 8.19
N LEU A 552 10.37 -6.77 8.69
CA LEU A 552 9.81 -6.60 10.01
C LEU A 552 8.33 -7.01 9.95
N ASP A 553 7.90 -7.95 10.80
CA ASP A 553 6.51 -8.48 10.85
C ASP A 553 5.44 -7.41 11.20
N ASP A 554 5.86 -6.17 11.44
CA ASP A 554 5.04 -5.03 11.85
C ASP A 554 5.31 -3.80 10.96
N THR A 555 4.51 -2.75 11.11
CA THR A 555 4.51 -1.47 10.36
C THR A 555 5.81 -0.64 10.39
N ASN A 556 6.90 -1.16 10.96
CA ASN A 556 8.11 -0.40 11.23
C ASN A 556 9.18 -0.52 10.14
N LEU A 557 9.88 0.58 9.92
CA LEU A 557 11.01 0.70 9.00
C LEU A 557 12.33 0.64 9.82
N PRO A 558 13.44 0.16 9.25
CA PRO A 558 14.73 0.14 9.94
C PRO A 558 15.37 1.53 10.11
N PHE A 559 14.65 2.59 9.76
CA PHE A 559 15.09 3.98 9.82
C PHE A 559 13.96 4.91 10.28
N ASP A 560 14.33 6.09 10.77
CA ASP A 560 13.43 7.18 11.12
C ASP A 560 13.29 8.18 9.96
N TRP A 561 12.20 8.95 9.97
CA TRP A 561 12.05 10.14 9.11
C TRP A 561 12.65 11.35 9.83
N ASP A 562 13.97 11.51 9.74
CA ASP A 562 14.68 12.61 10.38
C ASP A 562 14.48 13.93 9.62
N HIS A 563 14.37 15.02 10.37
CA HIS A 563 14.39 16.37 9.79
C HIS A 563 15.84 16.87 9.74
N ILE A 564 16.31 17.25 8.56
CA ILE A 564 17.65 17.85 8.38
C ILE A 564 17.75 19.14 9.19
N SER A 565 16.74 20.02 9.09
CA SER A 565 16.52 21.11 10.05
C SER A 565 15.62 20.61 11.17
N ALA A 566 16.17 20.40 12.36
CA ALA A 566 15.49 19.75 13.49
C ALA A 566 14.16 20.43 13.85
N LEU A 567 13.11 19.64 14.10
CA LEU A 567 11.77 20.16 14.42
C LEU A 567 11.74 20.98 15.71
N ASN A 568 12.62 20.67 16.67
CA ASN A 568 12.73 21.38 17.94
C ASN A 568 13.14 22.86 17.78
N LEU A 569 13.70 23.26 16.64
CA LEU A 569 13.99 24.66 16.34
C LEU A 569 12.70 25.49 16.18
N ILE A 570 11.58 24.88 15.75
CA ILE A 570 10.29 25.57 15.55
C ILE A 570 9.20 25.14 16.54
N LYS A 571 9.31 23.94 17.11
CA LYS A 571 8.29 23.35 18.01
C LYS A 571 8.13 24.20 19.28
N ARG A 572 6.88 24.54 19.62
CA ARG A 572 6.53 25.37 20.79
C ARG A 572 7.15 26.79 20.80
N LYS A 573 7.67 27.28 19.67
CA LYS A 573 8.15 28.66 19.52
C LYS A 573 7.02 29.55 19.00
N GLN A 574 6.88 30.74 19.57
CA GLN A 574 5.92 31.75 19.11
C GLN A 574 6.51 32.62 17.98
N TYR A 575 5.63 33.19 17.15
CA TYR A 575 5.99 34.08 16.03
C TYR A 575 6.86 33.43 14.94
N ILE A 576 6.62 32.14 14.63
CA ILE A 576 7.25 31.46 13.50
C ILE A 576 6.52 31.86 12.20
N PRO A 577 7.24 32.33 11.16
CA PRO A 577 6.66 32.68 9.86
C PRO A 577 5.88 31.53 9.24
N GLU A 578 4.78 31.87 8.59
CA GLU A 578 3.85 30.90 8.01
C GLU A 578 4.50 30.12 6.85
N ALA A 579 5.34 30.78 6.07
CA ALA A 579 6.14 30.16 5.02
C ALA A 579 7.02 29.01 5.52
N LEU A 580 7.66 29.19 6.69
CA LEU A 580 8.49 28.15 7.28
C LEU A 580 7.66 26.95 7.74
N LYS A 581 6.50 27.19 8.39
CA LYS A 581 5.61 26.10 8.82
C LYS A 581 5.10 25.28 7.65
N ASN A 582 4.72 25.94 6.56
CA ASN A 582 4.15 25.29 5.37
C ASN A 582 5.15 24.39 4.66
N CYS A 583 6.44 24.73 4.64
CA CYS A 583 7.46 23.92 3.98
C CYS A 583 8.16 22.92 4.90
N TYR A 584 8.09 23.09 6.23
CA TYR A 584 8.89 22.29 7.17
C TYR A 584 8.62 20.78 7.10
N GLN A 585 7.39 20.42 6.72
CA GLN A 585 6.91 19.04 6.58
C GLN A 585 7.04 18.49 5.14
N MET A 586 7.65 19.23 4.22
CA MET A 586 7.92 18.74 2.87
C MET A 586 9.12 17.80 2.86
N ILE A 587 9.19 16.91 1.87
CA ILE A 587 10.27 15.91 1.76
C ILE A 587 11.67 16.53 1.65
N GLY A 588 11.77 17.77 1.20
CA GLY A 588 12.99 18.56 1.12
C GLY A 588 13.64 18.82 2.48
N ASN A 589 12.91 18.71 3.59
CA ASN A 589 13.49 18.73 4.94
C ASN A 589 13.66 17.33 5.56
N PHE A 590 13.14 16.28 4.93
CA PHE A 590 13.20 14.92 5.45
C PHE A 590 14.32 14.10 4.80
N ARG A 591 14.82 13.11 5.55
CA ARG A 591 15.64 12.01 5.05
C ARG A 591 15.24 10.72 5.76
N ALA A 592 15.25 9.61 5.04
CA ALA A 592 15.22 8.28 5.62
C ALA A 592 16.58 8.02 6.28
N TRP A 593 16.61 7.93 7.61
CA TRP A 593 17.85 7.98 8.38
C TRP A 593 17.96 6.86 9.42
N PRO A 594 19.02 6.03 9.39
CA PRO A 594 19.22 4.97 10.37
C PRO A 594 19.13 5.49 11.81
N TYR A 595 18.52 4.70 12.70
CA TYR A 595 18.39 5.08 14.11
C TYR A 595 19.75 5.38 14.76
N ALA A 596 20.80 4.62 14.42
CA ALA A 596 22.15 4.85 14.91
C ALA A 596 22.68 6.23 14.51
N LEU A 597 22.57 6.61 13.23
CA LEU A 597 23.03 7.91 12.73
C LEU A 597 22.21 9.07 13.30
N ASN A 598 20.89 8.90 13.41
CA ASN A 598 20.00 9.91 14.00
C ASN A 598 20.35 10.23 15.47
N ARG A 599 20.84 9.23 16.22
CA ARG A 599 21.35 9.46 17.59
C ARG A 599 22.63 10.31 17.59
N MET A 600 23.53 10.09 16.64
CA MET A 600 24.77 10.84 16.54
C MET A 600 24.52 12.31 16.17
N ASP A 601 23.52 12.58 15.33
CA ASP A 601 23.18 13.93 14.88
C ASP A 601 22.63 14.85 15.98
N SER A 602 21.88 14.32 16.94
CA SER A 602 21.13 15.10 17.96
C SER A 602 20.19 16.17 17.34
N ASP A 603 19.61 17.05 18.16
CA ASP A 603 18.76 18.16 17.68
C ASP A 603 19.58 19.37 17.16
N ASN A 604 20.65 19.08 16.42
CA ASN A 604 21.57 20.09 15.91
C ASN A 604 21.09 20.78 14.62
N THR A 605 21.76 21.88 14.26
CA THR A 605 21.56 22.61 13.00
C THR A 605 21.99 21.77 11.80
N PRO A 606 21.46 22.05 10.58
CA PRO A 606 21.85 21.31 9.37
C PRO A 606 23.35 21.25 9.13
N ALA A 607 24.06 22.38 9.32
CA ALA A 607 25.52 22.43 9.15
C ALA A 607 26.26 21.48 10.10
N ARG A 608 25.85 21.42 11.38
CA ARG A 608 26.43 20.51 12.38
C ARG A 608 26.12 19.04 12.09
N LYS A 609 24.92 18.73 11.60
CA LYS A 609 24.55 17.35 11.22
C LYS A 609 25.33 16.84 10.01
N LEU A 610 25.71 17.73 9.09
CA LEU A 610 26.39 17.36 7.84
C LEU A 610 27.91 17.55 7.89
N ARG A 611 28.42 18.33 8.84
CA ARG A 611 29.85 18.52 9.15
C ARG A 611 30.11 18.36 10.65
N PRO A 612 29.93 17.15 11.20
CA PRO A 612 29.97 16.94 12.64
C PRO A 612 31.35 17.16 13.26
N LEU A 613 32.43 17.11 12.47
CA LEU A 613 33.81 17.24 12.93
C LEU A 613 34.45 18.61 12.64
N ASP A 614 33.66 19.61 12.24
CA ASP A 614 34.18 20.96 12.04
C ASP A 614 34.68 21.55 13.36
N LYS A 615 35.91 22.05 13.36
CA LYS A 615 36.58 22.64 14.54
C LYS A 615 35.83 23.85 15.09
N GLY A 616 35.02 24.52 14.26
CA GLY A 616 34.22 25.66 14.69
C GLY A 616 33.11 25.32 15.70
N TYR A 617 32.76 24.04 15.89
CA TYR A 617 31.62 23.64 16.70
C TYR A 617 31.95 23.08 18.08
N HIS A 618 33.22 22.74 18.33
CA HIS A 618 33.64 21.94 19.47
C HIS A 618 34.88 22.52 20.13
N SER A 619 34.98 22.41 21.45
CA SER A 619 36.27 22.56 22.15
C SER A 619 37.23 21.41 21.81
N GLU A 620 38.53 21.57 22.08
CA GLU A 620 39.56 20.55 21.79
C GLU A 620 39.27 19.18 22.43
N LYS A 621 38.59 19.15 23.58
CA LYS A 621 38.19 17.89 24.24
C LYS A 621 36.94 17.26 23.61
N GLU A 622 35.98 18.08 23.21
CA GLU A 622 34.73 17.62 22.58
C GLU A 622 34.98 17.05 21.19
N ILE A 623 35.84 17.69 20.40
CA ILE A 623 36.16 17.21 19.04
C ILE A 623 36.84 15.84 19.06
N LEU A 624 37.68 15.58 20.07
CA LEU A 624 38.33 14.27 20.23
C LEU A 624 37.28 13.18 20.55
N HIS A 625 36.31 13.51 21.41
CA HIS A 625 35.21 12.61 21.74
C HIS A 625 34.32 12.31 20.53
N GLU A 626 33.91 13.34 19.78
CA GLU A 626 33.12 13.17 18.56
C GLU A 626 33.89 12.40 17.47
N LYS A 627 35.20 12.66 17.33
CA LYS A 627 36.05 11.91 16.41
C LYS A 627 36.10 10.42 16.77
N HIS A 628 36.23 10.08 18.05
CA HIS A 628 36.20 8.67 18.48
C HIS A 628 34.86 7.99 18.18
N LYS A 629 33.72 8.68 18.37
CA LYS A 629 32.40 8.14 18.01
C LYS A 629 32.30 7.80 16.53
N TRP A 630 32.72 8.71 15.66
CA TRP A 630 32.69 8.51 14.20
C TRP A 630 33.68 7.44 13.73
N ILE A 631 34.87 7.34 14.33
CA ILE A 631 35.82 6.25 14.03
C ILE A 631 35.18 4.90 14.38
N SER A 632 34.60 4.76 15.58
CA SER A 632 33.92 3.53 15.99
C SER A 632 32.73 3.17 15.09
N PHE A 633 31.99 4.19 14.60
CA PHE A 633 30.93 3.97 13.62
C PHE A 633 31.49 3.43 12.28
N ILE A 634 32.55 4.06 11.76
CA ILE A 634 33.20 3.68 10.49
C ILE A 634 33.76 2.24 10.58
N GLU A 635 34.40 1.90 11.69
CA GLU A 635 34.93 0.55 11.94
C GLU A 635 33.83 -0.53 11.89
N ARG A 636 32.63 -0.22 12.38
CA ARG A 636 31.47 -1.12 12.32
C ARG A 636 30.78 -1.17 10.95
N HIS A 637 30.98 -0.16 10.11
CA HIS A 637 30.28 0.02 8.83
C HIS A 637 31.22 0.24 7.64
N GLN A 638 32.34 -0.49 7.60
CA GLN A 638 33.34 -0.42 6.52
C GLN A 638 32.75 -0.68 5.11
N THR A 639 31.57 -1.30 5.00
CA THR A 639 30.91 -1.51 3.71
C THR A 639 30.31 -0.22 3.11
N VAL A 640 30.08 0.81 3.93
CA VAL A 640 29.39 2.05 3.52
C VAL A 640 30.34 3.25 3.53
N ILE A 641 31.33 3.27 4.43
CA ILE A 641 32.35 4.32 4.55
C ILE A 641 33.68 3.72 5.00
N ASN A 642 34.77 4.09 4.33
CA ASN A 642 36.10 3.51 4.59
C ASN A 642 36.99 4.42 5.43
N HIS A 643 36.88 5.73 5.25
CA HIS A 643 37.77 6.70 5.88
C HIS A 643 36.99 7.91 6.40
N ILE A 644 37.45 8.44 7.53
CA ILE A 644 36.81 9.59 8.20
C ILE A 644 36.84 10.87 7.34
N ASP A 645 37.84 11.00 6.46
CA ASP A 645 37.97 12.16 5.57
C ASP A 645 36.84 12.22 4.52
N GLN A 646 36.13 11.12 4.29
CA GLN A 646 34.98 11.04 3.38
C GLN A 646 33.66 11.40 4.06
N LEU A 647 33.65 11.64 5.38
CA LEU A 647 32.44 11.72 6.19
C LEU A 647 31.50 12.83 5.71
N ASP A 648 31.99 14.05 5.56
CA ASP A 648 31.15 15.21 5.17
C ASP A 648 30.50 15.00 3.79
N ASP A 649 31.26 14.51 2.82
CA ASP A 649 30.76 14.21 1.48
C ASP A 649 29.75 13.05 1.50
N LYS A 650 29.99 12.02 2.32
CA LYS A 650 29.08 10.88 2.50
C LYS A 650 27.78 11.30 3.18
N LEU A 651 27.81 12.16 4.20
CA LEU A 651 26.60 12.65 4.86
C LEU A 651 25.72 13.47 3.94
N LEU A 652 26.33 14.29 3.06
CA LEU A 652 25.63 14.98 1.98
C LEU A 652 25.01 14.00 0.97
N GLU A 653 25.78 13.02 0.51
CA GLU A 653 25.33 11.98 -0.43
C GLU A 653 24.15 11.19 0.14
N TRP A 654 24.31 10.64 1.35
CA TRP A 654 23.28 9.83 2.01
C TRP A 654 22.01 10.63 2.30
N SER A 655 22.14 11.91 2.62
CA SER A 655 21.00 12.81 2.85
C SER A 655 20.41 13.37 1.55
N PHE A 656 21.02 13.14 0.39
CA PHE A 656 20.66 13.79 -0.88
C PHE A 656 20.63 15.33 -0.73
N CYS A 657 21.69 15.90 -0.15
CA CYS A 657 21.82 17.34 0.12
C CYS A 657 22.88 17.98 -0.76
N GLU A 658 22.63 19.22 -1.17
CA GLU A 658 23.64 20.06 -1.82
C GLU A 658 24.60 20.67 -0.80
N LYS A 659 25.80 21.07 -1.24
CA LYS A 659 26.85 21.65 -0.39
C LYS A 659 26.42 22.94 0.34
N GLU A 660 25.34 23.60 -0.09
CA GLU A 660 24.80 24.77 0.60
C GLU A 660 24.26 24.44 2.00
N TRP A 661 23.75 23.22 2.21
CA TRP A 661 23.26 22.78 3.51
C TRP A 661 24.37 22.75 4.58
N ASN A 662 25.61 22.47 4.17
CA ASN A 662 26.78 22.49 5.06
C ASN A 662 27.06 23.88 5.64
N LYS A 663 26.66 24.94 4.93
CA LYS A 663 26.88 26.34 5.33
C LYS A 663 25.70 26.93 6.11
N CYS A 664 24.65 26.14 6.35
CA CYS A 664 23.43 26.59 7.00
C CYS A 664 23.58 26.54 8.54
N GLU A 665 24.27 27.55 9.07
CA GLU A 665 24.28 27.85 10.50
C GLU A 665 23.11 28.77 10.82
N ILE A 666 22.34 28.40 11.84
CA ILE A 666 21.14 29.12 12.25
C ILE A 666 21.29 29.45 13.73
N ASP A 667 21.66 30.69 14.02
CA ASP A 667 21.73 31.20 15.39
C ASP A 667 20.33 31.60 15.89
N ASN A 668 19.51 32.17 15.01
CA ASN A 668 18.13 32.53 15.32
C ASN A 668 17.19 32.24 14.15
N ILE A 669 16.38 31.18 14.30
CA ILE A 669 15.44 30.72 13.27
C ILE A 669 14.41 31.80 12.88
N LYS A 670 14.11 32.78 13.74
CA LYS A 670 13.17 33.86 13.42
C LYS A 670 13.74 34.88 12.42
N LEU A 671 15.06 35.02 12.37
CA LEU A 671 15.73 35.97 11.46
C LEU A 671 16.19 35.25 10.18
N ASP A 672 16.68 34.01 10.31
CA ASP A 672 17.29 33.26 9.20
C ASP A 672 16.35 32.28 8.48
N TRP A 673 15.06 32.25 8.82
CA TRP A 673 14.09 31.30 8.25
C TRP A 673 14.08 31.26 6.71
N ARG A 674 14.32 32.40 6.03
CA ARG A 674 14.33 32.47 4.55
C ARG A 674 15.39 31.56 3.93
N LYS A 675 16.55 31.42 4.59
CA LYS A 675 17.63 30.52 4.12
C LYS A 675 17.16 29.06 4.16
N ILE A 676 16.51 28.66 5.25
CA ILE A 676 15.97 27.30 5.44
C ILE A 676 14.88 27.00 4.42
N VAL A 677 13.93 27.91 4.22
CA VAL A 677 12.86 27.72 3.21
C VAL A 677 13.46 27.54 1.82
N LYS A 678 14.45 28.35 1.44
CA LYS A 678 15.15 28.22 0.15
C LYS A 678 15.84 26.86 0.01
N LEU A 679 16.53 26.39 1.04
CA LEU A 679 17.21 25.09 1.02
C LEU A 679 16.21 23.92 0.90
N ILE A 680 15.11 23.95 1.67
CA ILE A 680 14.05 22.93 1.60
C ILE A 680 13.42 22.91 0.21
N MET A 681 13.07 24.08 -0.34
CA MET A 681 12.49 24.18 -1.69
C MET A 681 13.45 23.71 -2.77
N SER A 682 14.72 24.11 -2.69
CA SER A 682 15.74 23.72 -3.67
C SER A 682 15.98 22.22 -3.64
N ARG A 683 16.07 21.61 -2.46
CA ARG A 683 16.21 20.15 -2.31
C ARG A 683 14.99 19.38 -2.81
N ASN A 684 13.76 19.85 -2.53
CA ASN A 684 12.53 19.27 -3.12
C ASN A 684 12.60 19.26 -4.64
N LEU A 685 13.01 20.38 -5.25
CA LEU A 685 13.12 20.50 -6.69
C LEU A 685 14.21 19.61 -7.27
N ASN A 686 15.36 19.50 -6.59
CA ASN A 686 16.45 18.62 -7.02
C ASN A 686 16.00 17.14 -6.99
N ILE A 687 15.30 16.71 -5.93
CA ILE A 687 14.70 15.36 -5.85
C ILE A 687 13.77 15.09 -7.06
N LEU A 688 12.92 16.06 -7.41
CA LEU A 688 12.04 15.94 -8.58
C LEU A 688 12.83 15.95 -9.89
N GLU A 689 13.74 16.90 -10.08
CA GLU A 689 14.58 17.01 -11.29
C GLU A 689 15.36 15.72 -11.54
N HIS A 690 15.94 15.14 -10.49
CA HIS A 690 16.65 13.86 -10.55
C HIS A 690 15.73 12.71 -10.99
N TRP A 691 14.55 12.60 -10.38
CA TRP A 691 13.56 11.58 -10.76
C TRP A 691 13.03 11.76 -12.20
N TYR A 692 12.78 13.00 -12.63
CA TYR A 692 12.35 13.32 -14.00
C TYR A 692 13.38 12.89 -15.03
N ALA A 693 14.65 13.23 -14.79
CA ALA A 693 15.75 12.90 -15.67
C ALA A 693 16.00 11.38 -15.71
N GLU A 694 15.98 10.72 -14.56
CA GLU A 694 16.24 9.28 -14.48
C GLU A 694 15.12 8.44 -15.09
N HIS A 695 13.87 8.88 -15.10
CA HIS A 695 12.77 8.08 -15.65
C HIS A 695 12.15 8.62 -16.94
N PHE A 696 12.77 9.61 -17.57
CA PHE A 696 12.25 10.27 -18.77
C PHE A 696 10.80 10.73 -18.61
N ILE A 697 10.47 11.29 -17.44
CA ILE A 697 9.09 11.67 -17.09
C ILE A 697 8.54 12.70 -18.09
N GLU A 698 9.36 13.64 -18.55
CA GLU A 698 8.97 14.65 -19.54
C GLU A 698 8.43 14.01 -20.83
N GLU A 699 9.01 12.88 -21.27
CA GLU A 699 8.57 12.15 -22.47
C GLU A 699 7.28 11.33 -22.23
N LEU A 700 6.86 11.17 -20.97
CA LEU A 700 5.62 10.50 -20.59
C LEU A 700 4.45 11.49 -20.43
N ILE A 701 4.70 12.80 -20.45
CA ILE A 701 3.66 13.82 -20.37
C ILE A 701 2.95 13.90 -21.73
N PRO A 702 1.64 13.61 -21.81
CA PRO A 702 0.85 13.81 -23.01
C PRO A 702 0.82 15.29 -23.40
N SER A 703 0.93 15.58 -24.69
CA SER A 703 0.59 16.90 -25.24
C SER A 703 -0.90 17.17 -25.04
N ASP A 704 -1.28 18.38 -24.61
CA ASP A 704 -2.68 18.77 -24.35
C ASP A 704 -3.59 18.77 -25.61
N ASN A 705 -3.07 18.36 -26.77
CA ASN A 705 -3.85 18.12 -27.99
C ASN A 705 -4.51 16.74 -27.94
N LEU A 706 -5.61 16.63 -27.20
CA LEU A 706 -6.46 15.45 -27.14
C LEU A 706 -7.08 15.18 -28.52
N SER A 707 -6.73 14.07 -29.18
CA SER A 707 -7.38 13.70 -30.45
C SER A 707 -8.72 12.98 -30.18
N ILE A 708 -9.78 13.29 -30.93
CA ILE A 708 -11.07 12.56 -30.82
C ILE A 708 -10.89 11.04 -31.04
N GLU A 709 -9.90 10.63 -31.83
CA GLU A 709 -9.57 9.22 -32.05
C GLU A 709 -9.10 8.48 -30.79
N THR A 710 -8.52 9.18 -29.79
CA THR A 710 -8.11 8.61 -28.50
C THR A 710 -9.26 8.55 -27.49
N MET A 711 -10.26 9.45 -27.60
CA MET A 711 -11.45 9.50 -26.72
C MET A 711 -12.53 8.46 -27.05
N LEU A 712 -12.71 8.13 -28.34
CA LEU A 712 -13.75 7.18 -28.74
C LEU A 712 -13.34 5.74 -28.39
N ASN A 713 -14.18 5.05 -27.61
CA ASN A 713 -13.98 3.63 -27.32
C ASN A 713 -14.04 2.83 -28.64
N LYS A 714 -12.88 2.39 -29.14
CA LYS A 714 -12.73 1.63 -30.40
C LYS A 714 -13.46 0.27 -30.42
N GLN A 715 -13.91 -0.24 -29.27
CA GLN A 715 -14.79 -1.43 -29.23
C GLN A 715 -16.25 -1.08 -29.58
N ARG A 716 -16.66 0.20 -29.45
CA ARG A 716 -18.02 0.69 -29.69
C ARG A 716 -18.20 1.49 -30.98
N TRP A 717 -17.11 1.97 -31.58
CA TRP A 717 -17.16 2.88 -32.74
C TRP A 717 -16.19 2.45 -33.86
N ARG A 718 -16.62 2.55 -35.13
CA ARG A 718 -15.75 2.35 -36.32
C ARG A 718 -15.85 3.52 -37.29
N THR A 719 -14.70 3.95 -37.82
CA THR A 719 -14.57 4.90 -38.93
C THR A 719 -14.72 4.16 -40.27
N LEU A 720 -15.52 4.68 -41.21
CA LEU A 720 -15.66 4.11 -42.56
C LEU A 720 -14.83 4.90 -43.60
N SER A 721 -14.34 4.24 -44.66
CA SER A 721 -13.51 4.84 -45.71
C SER A 721 -14.32 5.73 -46.66
N LYS A 722 -13.68 6.75 -47.24
CA LYS A 722 -14.28 7.96 -47.85
C LYS A 722 -15.03 7.80 -49.19
N ASP A 723 -15.14 6.61 -49.76
CA ASP A 723 -15.23 6.49 -51.23
C ASP A 723 -16.64 6.53 -51.87
N ASN A 724 -17.74 6.85 -51.16
CA ASN A 724 -19.08 6.84 -51.80
C ASN A 724 -20.14 7.81 -51.23
N TYR A 725 -19.77 9.05 -50.87
CA TYR A 725 -20.65 9.86 -50.01
C TYR A 725 -20.92 11.30 -50.47
N LYS A 726 -22.17 11.73 -50.32
CA LYS A 726 -22.60 13.12 -50.56
C LYS A 726 -22.18 14.04 -49.39
N PRO A 727 -21.60 15.22 -49.66
CA PRO A 727 -21.32 16.22 -48.64
C PRO A 727 -22.59 16.65 -47.90
N VAL A 728 -22.47 16.91 -46.59
CA VAL A 728 -23.58 17.35 -45.72
C VAL A 728 -24.28 18.62 -46.26
N ASN A 729 -23.54 19.52 -46.90
CA ASN A 729 -24.08 20.75 -47.49
C ASN A 729 -25.05 20.50 -48.67
N ASP A 730 -24.92 19.38 -49.38
CA ASP A 730 -25.78 19.08 -50.54
C ASP A 730 -27.13 18.47 -50.14
N ILE A 731 -27.28 17.99 -48.91
CA ILE A 731 -28.50 17.33 -48.44
C ILE A 731 -29.48 18.35 -47.83
N PHE A 732 -28.96 19.37 -47.15
CA PHE A 732 -29.79 20.41 -46.54
C PHE A 732 -30.19 21.54 -47.52
N ASN A 733 -29.79 21.44 -48.79
CA ASN A 733 -30.11 22.39 -49.85
C ASN A 733 -31.26 21.92 -50.78
N MET A 734 -31.92 20.79 -50.51
CA MET A 734 -32.83 20.14 -51.49
C MET A 734 -34.34 20.35 -51.30
N GLU A 735 -34.82 21.11 -50.32
CA GLU A 735 -36.26 21.35 -50.17
C GLU A 735 -36.54 22.79 -49.72
N ASP A 736 -37.28 23.57 -50.53
CA ASP A 736 -37.67 24.96 -50.26
C ASP A 736 -38.51 25.12 -48.97
N ASP A 737 -39.00 24.01 -48.39
CA ASP A 737 -39.88 23.95 -47.22
C ASP A 737 -39.20 23.45 -45.92
N VAL A 738 -37.88 23.24 -45.93
CA VAL A 738 -37.12 22.75 -44.75
C VAL A 738 -36.44 23.88 -44.01
N ASN A 739 -36.83 24.07 -42.75
CA ASN A 739 -36.09 24.93 -41.83
C ASN A 739 -35.09 24.10 -41.05
N TRP A 740 -33.80 24.33 -41.32
CA TRP A 740 -32.71 23.73 -40.56
C TRP A 740 -31.80 24.81 -39.96
N LEU A 741 -31.16 24.42 -38.86
CA LEU A 741 -30.20 25.21 -38.11
C LEU A 741 -29.08 24.28 -37.67
N SER A 742 -27.85 24.76 -37.75
CA SER A 742 -26.70 24.08 -37.18
C SER A 742 -25.94 25.00 -36.25
N SER A 743 -25.40 24.41 -35.20
CA SER A 743 -24.40 25.06 -34.36
C SER A 743 -23.24 24.11 -34.16
N SER A 744 -22.12 24.66 -33.77
CA SER A 744 -20.91 23.92 -33.57
C SER A 744 -20.38 24.20 -32.20
N ILE A 745 -20.01 23.15 -31.49
CA ILE A 745 -19.33 23.28 -30.20
C ILE A 745 -17.92 22.77 -30.41
N ALA A 746 -16.95 23.57 -29.97
CA ALA A 746 -15.57 23.14 -29.92
C ALA A 746 -15.40 22.26 -28.68
N ILE A 747 -15.16 20.96 -28.89
CA ILE A 747 -14.79 20.04 -27.82
C ILE A 747 -13.31 19.74 -28.02
N GLY A 748 -12.46 20.36 -27.21
CA GLY A 748 -11.01 20.38 -27.43
C GLY A 748 -10.64 21.12 -28.72
N THR A 749 -9.81 20.52 -29.58
CA THR A 749 -9.36 21.13 -30.86
C THR A 749 -10.29 20.84 -32.05
N ASN A 750 -11.34 20.06 -31.85
CA ASN A 750 -12.25 19.60 -32.91
C ASN A 750 -13.61 20.28 -32.80
N LYS A 751 -14.20 20.56 -33.96
CA LYS A 751 -15.47 21.25 -34.10
C LYS A 751 -16.57 20.22 -34.38
N ILE A 752 -17.27 19.79 -33.33
CA ILE A 752 -18.43 18.91 -33.49
C ILE A 752 -19.63 19.79 -33.84
N ASN A 753 -20.32 19.42 -34.92
CA ASN A 753 -21.46 20.17 -35.41
C ASN A 753 -22.74 19.42 -35.03
N PHE A 754 -23.65 20.15 -34.39
CA PHE A 754 -25.02 19.75 -34.15
C PHE A 754 -25.89 20.35 -35.23
N TYR A 755 -26.91 19.61 -35.64
CA TYR A 755 -27.94 20.16 -36.49
C TYR A 755 -29.30 19.77 -35.95
N LEU A 756 -30.26 20.67 -36.15
CA LEU A 756 -31.65 20.48 -35.88
C LEU A 756 -32.43 20.90 -37.13
N TYR A 757 -33.35 20.06 -37.58
CA TYR A 757 -34.21 20.39 -38.70
C TYR A 757 -35.63 19.86 -38.52
N PHE A 758 -36.56 20.52 -39.17
CA PHE A 758 -37.97 20.14 -39.24
C PHE A 758 -38.54 20.60 -40.59
N THR A 759 -39.46 19.82 -41.13
CA THR A 759 -40.18 20.11 -42.38
C THR A 759 -41.43 20.91 -42.05
N ARG A 760 -41.71 22.03 -42.74
CA ARG A 760 -43.05 22.64 -42.65
C ARG A 760 -44.04 21.71 -43.32
N SER A 761 -44.93 21.09 -42.55
CA SER A 761 -46.01 20.30 -43.16
C SER A 761 -46.93 21.24 -43.95
N ASN A 762 -47.47 20.78 -45.09
CA ASN A 762 -48.49 21.49 -45.91
C ASN A 762 -49.85 21.69 -45.19
N ASN A 763 -49.83 21.83 -43.87
CA ASN A 763 -50.99 22.03 -43.02
C ASN A 763 -51.24 23.54 -42.84
N PRO A 764 -52.47 24.05 -43.07
CA PRO A 764 -52.80 25.48 -42.97
C PRO A 764 -52.52 26.14 -41.60
N PHE A 765 -52.19 25.37 -40.56
CA PHE A 765 -51.92 25.86 -39.21
C PHE A 765 -50.44 25.86 -38.78
N ASN A 766 -49.49 25.44 -39.64
CA ASN A 766 -48.05 25.38 -39.31
C ASN A 766 -47.72 24.65 -37.98
N LEU A 767 -48.49 23.61 -37.62
CA LEU A 767 -48.28 22.84 -36.40
C LEU A 767 -47.32 21.66 -36.65
N LEU A 768 -46.30 21.53 -35.81
CA LEU A 768 -45.39 20.37 -35.76
C LEU A 768 -46.13 19.16 -35.15
N LYS A 769 -46.07 18.00 -35.81
CA LYS A 769 -46.58 16.74 -35.27
C LYS A 769 -45.55 16.05 -34.38
N GLU A 770 -46.00 15.00 -33.69
CA GLU A 770 -45.15 14.17 -32.85
C GLU A 770 -43.97 13.59 -33.66
N LYS A 771 -42.74 13.70 -33.11
CA LYS A 771 -41.49 13.21 -33.72
C LYS A 771 -41.08 13.88 -35.04
N GLU A 772 -41.59 15.07 -35.36
CA GLU A 772 -41.18 15.80 -36.57
C GLU A 772 -39.87 16.61 -36.43
N ILE A 773 -39.35 16.77 -35.21
CA ILE A 773 -38.05 17.43 -35.02
C ILE A 773 -36.94 16.39 -35.09
N LYS A 774 -35.99 16.63 -35.97
CA LYS A 774 -34.80 15.78 -36.11
C LYS A 774 -33.59 16.49 -35.57
N PHE A 775 -32.83 15.81 -34.73
CA PHE A 775 -31.60 16.31 -34.15
C PHE A 775 -30.48 15.29 -34.33
N GLY A 776 -29.29 15.75 -34.72
CA GLY A 776 -28.15 14.88 -34.98
C GLY A 776 -26.79 15.55 -34.89
N ILE A 777 -25.74 14.74 -35.05
CA ILE A 777 -24.33 15.12 -34.88
C ILE A 777 -23.46 14.71 -36.08
N TYR A 778 -22.48 15.55 -36.43
CA TYR A 778 -21.49 15.28 -37.48
C TYR A 778 -20.16 16.02 -37.25
N ASP A 779 -19.06 15.46 -37.78
CA ASP A 779 -17.68 15.93 -37.58
C ASP A 779 -17.20 16.96 -38.64
N GLY A 780 -18.11 17.54 -39.44
CA GLY A 780 -17.76 18.54 -40.46
C GLY A 780 -16.88 18.07 -41.63
N LYS A 781 -16.24 16.89 -41.54
CA LYS A 781 -15.33 16.30 -42.55
C LYS A 781 -15.91 15.06 -43.27
N ASN A 782 -17.23 14.86 -43.22
CA ASN A 782 -17.96 13.74 -43.84
C ASN A 782 -17.55 12.32 -43.37
N THR A 783 -16.94 12.16 -42.20
CA THR A 783 -16.58 10.83 -41.66
C THR A 783 -17.69 10.27 -40.77
N VAL A 784 -18.25 9.09 -41.09
CA VAL A 784 -19.24 8.41 -40.21
C VAL A 784 -18.53 7.91 -38.95
N ILE A 785 -19.20 8.11 -37.80
CA ILE A 785 -18.93 7.35 -36.58
C ILE A 785 -20.01 6.25 -36.47
N LYS A 786 -19.69 4.98 -36.79
CA LYS A 786 -20.68 3.89 -36.73
C LYS A 786 -20.77 3.31 -35.32
N LEU A 787 -21.96 3.31 -34.72
CA LEU A 787 -22.26 2.66 -33.43
C LEU A 787 -22.18 1.11 -33.52
N ALA A 788 -21.64 0.47 -32.49
CA ALA A 788 -21.62 -0.99 -32.34
C ALA A 788 -23.04 -1.60 -32.17
N LYS A 789 -23.15 -2.93 -32.37
CA LYS A 789 -24.41 -3.70 -32.37
C LYS A 789 -25.31 -3.34 -31.16
N GLY A 790 -26.50 -2.81 -31.45
CA GLY A 790 -27.50 -2.40 -30.45
C GLY A 790 -28.12 -1.02 -30.72
N ALA A 791 -27.40 -0.12 -31.42
CA ALA A 791 -27.85 1.24 -31.71
C ALA A 791 -27.95 1.55 -33.22
N GLN A 792 -28.07 0.51 -34.06
CA GLN A 792 -28.16 0.62 -35.52
C GLN A 792 -29.41 1.39 -36.00
N ASN A 793 -30.41 1.55 -35.12
CA ASN A 793 -31.68 2.21 -35.43
C ASN A 793 -31.56 3.74 -35.54
N TYR A 794 -30.46 4.34 -35.07
CA TYR A 794 -30.23 5.79 -35.10
C TYR A 794 -29.34 6.24 -36.27
N LEU A 795 -28.86 5.30 -37.07
CA LEU A 795 -28.02 5.60 -38.22
C LEU A 795 -28.93 5.84 -39.43
N ASN A 796 -28.85 7.02 -40.03
CA ASN A 796 -29.48 7.23 -41.32
C ASN A 796 -28.73 6.36 -42.36
N LYS A 797 -29.46 5.56 -43.14
CA LYS A 797 -28.83 4.61 -44.08
C LYS A 797 -28.46 5.27 -45.41
N GLU A 798 -29.11 6.39 -45.75
CA GLU A 798 -28.84 7.17 -46.95
C GLU A 798 -27.81 8.29 -46.70
N HIS A 799 -27.65 8.70 -45.44
CA HIS A 799 -26.84 9.84 -45.03
C HIS A 799 -25.95 9.54 -43.81
N ILE A 800 -24.79 10.19 -43.70
CA ILE A 800 -23.63 9.73 -42.91
C ILE A 800 -23.58 10.23 -41.45
N TRP A 801 -24.71 10.36 -40.78
CA TRP A 801 -24.80 10.94 -39.43
C TRP A 801 -25.59 10.08 -38.45
N VAL A 802 -25.47 10.43 -37.17
CA VAL A 802 -26.28 9.88 -36.08
C VAL A 802 -27.38 10.87 -35.76
N GLU A 803 -28.63 10.44 -35.92
CA GLU A 803 -29.81 11.28 -35.67
C GLU A 803 -30.88 10.56 -34.86
N ASN A 804 -31.75 11.33 -34.25
CA ASN A 804 -32.96 10.84 -33.61
C ASN A 804 -34.09 11.85 -33.74
N ASN A 805 -35.33 11.35 -33.63
CA ASN A 805 -36.54 12.14 -33.74
C ASN A 805 -37.05 12.50 -32.36
N PHE A 806 -37.46 13.75 -32.19
CA PHE A 806 -37.94 14.34 -30.93
C PHE A 806 -39.25 15.10 -31.15
N THR A 807 -40.00 15.29 -30.07
CA THR A 807 -41.30 15.98 -30.10
C THR A 807 -41.19 17.30 -29.34
N LEU A 808 -41.63 18.39 -29.96
CA LEU A 808 -41.83 19.66 -29.25
C LEU A 808 -43.31 19.81 -28.91
N LEU A 809 -43.60 19.84 -27.61
CA LEU A 809 -44.98 19.88 -27.11
C LEU A 809 -45.66 21.26 -27.24
N SER A 810 -44.89 22.35 -27.16
CA SER A 810 -45.39 23.72 -27.30
C SER A 810 -44.26 24.72 -27.53
N ASN A 811 -44.58 25.96 -27.90
CA ASN A 811 -43.63 27.07 -28.02
C ASN A 811 -43.25 27.71 -26.66
N SER A 812 -43.57 27.06 -25.54
CA SER A 812 -43.25 27.57 -24.20
C SER A 812 -41.79 27.28 -23.82
N ILE A 813 -41.22 28.16 -22.99
CA ILE A 813 -39.85 28.00 -22.46
C ILE A 813 -39.69 26.64 -21.75
N LYS A 814 -40.72 26.19 -21.03
CA LYS A 814 -40.72 24.88 -20.35
C LYS A 814 -40.63 23.71 -21.33
N SER A 815 -41.33 23.78 -22.47
CA SER A 815 -41.24 22.74 -23.50
C SER A 815 -39.86 22.66 -24.16
N TYR A 816 -39.16 23.79 -24.31
CA TYR A 816 -37.77 23.79 -24.79
C TYR A 816 -36.80 23.17 -23.78
N GLN A 817 -37.00 23.43 -22.49
CA GLN A 817 -36.20 22.82 -21.42
C GLN A 817 -36.37 21.31 -21.40
N ILE A 818 -37.61 20.81 -21.54
CA ILE A 818 -37.91 19.38 -21.61
C ILE A 818 -37.24 18.75 -22.85
N LEU A 819 -37.39 19.38 -24.04
CA LEU A 819 -36.73 18.92 -25.25
C LEU A 819 -35.20 18.85 -25.10
N GLY A 820 -34.60 19.85 -24.44
CA GLY A 820 -33.17 19.86 -24.14
C GLY A 820 -32.73 18.72 -23.22
N LEU A 821 -33.54 18.37 -22.21
CA LEU A 821 -33.28 17.22 -21.34
C LEU A 821 -33.39 15.89 -22.10
N GLU A 822 -34.37 15.72 -22.98
CA GLU A 822 -34.53 14.51 -23.79
C GLU A 822 -33.34 14.31 -24.76
N ILE A 823 -32.88 15.39 -25.40
CA ILE A 823 -31.70 15.36 -26.27
C ILE A 823 -30.44 15.06 -25.44
N LYS A 824 -30.30 15.62 -24.25
CA LYS A 824 -29.20 15.33 -23.33
C LYS A 824 -29.16 13.86 -22.93
N GLU A 825 -30.30 13.28 -22.52
CA GLU A 825 -30.38 11.86 -22.20
C GLU A 825 -30.00 10.97 -23.39
N TRP A 826 -30.37 11.39 -24.61
CA TRP A 826 -29.99 10.71 -25.84
C TRP A 826 -28.47 10.80 -26.09
N LEU A 827 -27.86 11.98 -25.95
CA LEU A 827 -26.41 12.17 -26.09
C LEU A 827 -25.61 11.40 -25.02
N GLN A 828 -26.13 11.30 -23.79
CA GLN A 828 -25.54 10.50 -22.72
C GLN A 828 -25.54 9.00 -23.06
N LYS A 829 -26.59 8.49 -23.71
CA LYS A 829 -26.61 7.11 -24.23
C LYS A 829 -25.53 6.88 -25.30
N LEU A 830 -25.11 7.94 -26.00
CA LEU A 830 -24.00 7.95 -26.95
C LEU A 830 -22.63 8.21 -26.29
N SER A 831 -22.55 8.26 -24.96
CA SER A 831 -21.32 8.50 -24.19
C SER A 831 -20.69 9.88 -24.42
N PHE A 832 -21.48 10.91 -24.74
CA PHE A 832 -21.01 12.29 -24.78
C PHE A 832 -20.78 12.85 -23.36
N PRO A 833 -19.79 13.75 -23.18
CA PRO A 833 -19.55 14.48 -21.93
C PRO A 833 -20.80 15.22 -21.40
N ASN A 834 -20.93 15.33 -20.08
CA ASN A 834 -22.10 15.91 -19.40
C ASN A 834 -22.09 17.46 -19.35
N ASP A 835 -20.97 18.09 -19.65
CA ASP A 835 -20.69 19.53 -19.55
C ASP A 835 -21.26 20.36 -20.72
N ILE A 836 -21.82 19.71 -21.75
CA ILE A 836 -22.36 20.36 -22.96
C ILE A 836 -23.77 20.97 -22.73
N GLU A 837 -24.34 20.82 -21.53
CA GLU A 837 -25.74 21.18 -21.23
C GLU A 837 -26.05 22.67 -21.43
N SER A 838 -25.17 23.56 -20.98
CA SER A 838 -25.40 25.00 -21.10
C SER A 838 -25.39 25.45 -22.56
N GLU A 839 -24.48 24.90 -23.36
CA GLU A 839 -24.30 25.21 -24.77
C GLU A 839 -25.42 24.60 -25.63
N LEU A 840 -25.86 23.38 -25.28
CA LEU A 840 -27.01 22.72 -25.91
C LEU A 840 -28.31 23.51 -25.66
N LEU A 841 -28.54 23.95 -24.41
CA LEU A 841 -29.69 24.78 -24.07
C LEU A 841 -29.63 26.14 -24.78
N GLN A 842 -28.45 26.75 -24.87
CA GLN A 842 -28.25 27.99 -25.61
C GLN A 842 -28.50 27.81 -27.12
N PHE A 843 -28.05 26.70 -27.70
CA PHE A 843 -28.33 26.34 -29.08
C PHE A 843 -29.82 26.18 -29.33
N LEU A 844 -30.52 25.37 -28.53
CA LEU A 844 -31.97 25.17 -28.67
C LEU A 844 -32.72 26.49 -28.48
N HIS A 845 -32.38 27.27 -27.45
CA HIS A 845 -33.00 28.57 -27.22
C HIS A 845 -32.77 29.52 -28.42
N SER A 846 -31.56 29.60 -28.95
CA SER A 846 -31.26 30.36 -30.17
C SER A 846 -32.09 29.90 -31.36
N CYS A 847 -32.20 28.58 -31.57
CA CYS A 847 -32.97 27.99 -32.67
C CYS A 847 -34.45 28.36 -32.63
N PHE A 848 -35.10 28.15 -31.49
CA PHE A 848 -36.55 28.35 -31.34
C PHE A 848 -36.92 29.83 -31.15
N SER A 849 -35.99 30.67 -30.66
CA SER A 849 -36.21 32.12 -30.50
C SER A 849 -36.17 32.92 -31.80
N SER A 850 -35.42 32.47 -32.81
CA SER A 850 -35.09 33.25 -34.00
C SER A 850 -35.89 32.89 -35.26
N LYS A 851 -36.34 31.62 -35.41
CA LYS A 851 -37.01 31.14 -36.64
C LYS A 851 -38.43 30.58 -36.48
N ILE A 852 -38.88 30.21 -35.28
CA ILE A 852 -40.21 29.56 -35.05
C ILE A 852 -41.25 30.53 -34.47
N LYS A 853 -40.85 31.77 -34.14
CA LYS A 853 -41.79 32.85 -33.79
C LYS A 853 -42.55 33.42 -34.99
N SER A 854 -42.12 33.13 -36.22
CA SER A 854 -42.79 33.47 -37.49
C SER A 854 -43.36 32.23 -38.16
#